data_AF-A0A519BT11-F1
#
_entry.id   AF-A0A519BT11-F1
#
_cell.length_a   1.000
_cell.length_b   1.000
_cell.length_c   1.000
_cell.angle_alpha   90.00
_cell.angle_beta   90.00
_cell.angle_gamma   90.00
#
_symmetry.space_group_name_H-M   'P 1'
#
loop_
_entity.id
_entity.type
_entity.pdbx_description
1 polymer ?
#
loop_
_entity_poly.entity_id
_entity_poly.type
_entity_poly.pdbx_seq_one_letter_code
_entity_poly.pdbx_strand_id
1 'polypeptide(L)'
;MRVVIAGAGDVGYRVARDLVNRGHGVSIIDSNPAAIKRAQGLDAQIIQGHAAAPKLLVEQSGLAEADLFIGVTGNDMVNILGCTFAKAMGCRTIARVNEPQLLDWPFEPDPQTVFGLDACISPDELAMHRIWQILSRPALTRLEHFSVGKLRILEVRLDDSSPAVGRTLDSVELPPHCRVVLVSRDEGVIIPRSEEVLLPRDRLLVLLSDVHELEELSESLGAPKEVTSEGNIKRLMIAGSTQVALRLAEQVVRRYDGVQVYLVEPDRARAEEVSERLSDDVTVLVGSPTDRHFLREEGIRHEDLFVAATEREDLNMLSCLLAKREGARRTVALVYQTELEHVVQNTGVDTLINPKRVAVTAILNRATATEERVAKRRFANSWSRLTMAWWGSPSRSSGSLRGAWWRSSTAAVSRFSPTRTKSCGGATTCWFSRSRGSCRHWRSSSADMRGRLLLSLLGVLLALFGSTFLLPLFAGLLLGEPREQVAWLYGLPLLLSVGGGSLLYFQFRSDEELRDREAFALVSVAWLLFAVFGAIPYVMAGDMASSDGEPLMVYDLTLAEAYFESISGLTTTGATVFDSSVANGTTEDGYFAAPKSLLLWRSQSQWLGGMGIIVLATVVLSRLLGGGIQVLRAEMPGTGVTRVKPQMAQTARLLWGLYAGLTVVEMLLLRFVGEMPLYDAVCTAFSNLSTGGFSPQAGSIGAYDSGLVEGIVIAFMLLAGINFVLLYGFFISLRRNDEQRLLRGWQHLWTSGEFRYYLSFVGIAAVTGQRLDF
;
A
#
# COMPACT_ATOMS: atom_id res chain seq x y z
N MET A 1 12.14 -5.50 -19.10
CA MET A 1 12.83 -6.79 -19.33
C MET A 1 11.85 -7.92 -19.10
N ARG A 2 12.12 -9.13 -19.60
CA ARG A 2 11.37 -10.34 -19.24
C ARG A 2 12.14 -11.15 -18.21
N VAL A 3 11.51 -11.49 -17.10
CA VAL A 3 12.14 -12.15 -15.96
C VAL A 3 11.37 -13.42 -15.61
N VAL A 4 12.08 -14.53 -15.50
CA VAL A 4 11.52 -15.80 -15.01
C VAL A 4 12.01 -16.03 -13.58
N ILE A 5 11.09 -16.26 -12.65
CA ILE A 5 11.37 -16.48 -11.23
C ILE A 5 10.93 -17.89 -10.86
N ALA A 6 11.89 -18.72 -10.46
CA ALA A 6 11.65 -20.03 -9.89
C ALA A 6 11.50 -19.90 -8.36
N GLY A 7 10.27 -20.05 -7.87
CA GLY A 7 9.87 -19.92 -6.48
C GLY A 7 8.93 -18.73 -6.24
N ALA A 8 7.74 -19.01 -5.73
CA ALA A 8 6.72 -18.07 -5.27
C ALA A 8 6.67 -17.96 -3.73
N GLY A 9 7.70 -18.46 -3.04
CA GLY A 9 7.91 -18.23 -1.60
C GLY A 9 8.06 -16.74 -1.26
N ASP A 10 8.32 -16.42 0.01
CA ASP A 10 8.31 -15.01 0.47
C ASP A 10 9.30 -14.10 -0.28
N VAL A 11 10.51 -14.61 -0.58
CA VAL A 11 11.53 -13.89 -1.34
C VAL A 11 11.07 -13.71 -2.79
N GLY A 12 10.69 -14.79 -3.47
CA GLY A 12 10.29 -14.76 -4.87
C GLY A 12 9.05 -13.92 -5.14
N TYR A 13 8.02 -14.02 -4.30
CA TYR A 13 6.83 -13.17 -4.37
C TYR A 13 7.17 -11.67 -4.28
N ARG A 14 8.09 -11.28 -3.38
CA ARG A 14 8.48 -9.88 -3.19
C ARG A 14 9.32 -9.35 -4.34
N VAL A 15 10.30 -10.14 -4.80
CA VAL A 15 11.09 -9.81 -6.00
C VAL A 15 10.16 -9.64 -7.20
N ALA A 16 9.22 -10.57 -7.40
CA ALA A 16 8.26 -10.49 -8.50
C ALA A 16 7.41 -9.23 -8.42
N ARG A 17 6.81 -8.94 -7.26
CA ARG A 17 5.99 -7.74 -7.04
C ARG A 17 6.76 -6.46 -7.37
N ASP A 18 7.99 -6.34 -6.89
CA ASP A 18 8.78 -5.12 -7.09
C ASP A 18 9.23 -4.97 -8.56
N LEU A 19 9.48 -6.07 -9.27
CA LEU A 19 9.78 -6.04 -10.71
C LEU A 19 8.54 -5.73 -11.57
N VAL A 20 7.37 -6.27 -11.23
CA VAL A 20 6.08 -5.95 -11.88
C VAL A 20 5.76 -4.46 -11.71
N ASN A 21 5.92 -3.92 -10.50
CA ASN A 21 5.70 -2.49 -10.23
C ASN A 21 6.63 -1.57 -11.03
N ARG A 22 7.80 -2.07 -11.46
CA ARG A 22 8.75 -1.36 -12.35
C ARG A 22 8.42 -1.54 -13.85
N GLY A 23 7.32 -2.22 -14.18
CA GLY A 23 6.88 -2.45 -15.56
C GLY A 23 7.63 -3.57 -16.27
N HIS A 24 8.23 -4.51 -15.55
CA HIS A 24 8.86 -5.69 -16.17
C HIS A 24 7.86 -6.82 -16.34
N GLY A 25 7.99 -7.58 -17.44
CA GLY A 25 7.20 -8.81 -17.63
C GLY A 25 7.78 -9.91 -16.77
N VAL A 26 6.98 -10.45 -15.84
CA VAL A 26 7.43 -11.45 -14.87
C VAL A 26 6.64 -12.75 -15.04
N SER A 27 7.36 -13.88 -15.09
CA SER A 27 6.81 -15.23 -15.01
C SER A 27 7.28 -15.90 -13.73
N ILE A 28 6.37 -16.47 -12.94
CA ILE A 28 6.69 -17.14 -11.67
C ILE A 28 6.32 -18.62 -11.77
N ILE A 29 7.22 -19.49 -11.33
CA ILE A 29 7.04 -20.96 -11.31
C ILE A 29 7.15 -21.46 -9.88
N ASP A 30 6.15 -22.18 -9.38
CA ASP A 30 6.23 -22.85 -8.06
C ASP A 30 5.41 -24.15 -8.04
N SER A 31 5.88 -25.15 -7.31
CA SER A 31 5.17 -26.43 -7.15
C SER A 31 4.10 -26.38 -6.06
N ASN A 32 4.24 -25.47 -5.09
CA ASN A 32 3.35 -25.32 -3.94
C ASN A 32 2.07 -24.54 -4.31
N PRO A 33 0.88 -25.18 -4.23
CA PRO A 33 -0.39 -24.51 -4.54
C PRO A 33 -0.68 -23.28 -3.68
N ALA A 34 -0.24 -23.26 -2.43
CA ALA A 34 -0.45 -22.13 -1.53
C ALA A 34 0.37 -20.89 -1.96
N ALA A 35 1.60 -21.11 -2.42
CA ALA A 35 2.46 -20.06 -2.96
C ALA A 35 1.93 -19.52 -4.29
N ILE A 36 1.45 -20.42 -5.18
CA ILE A 36 0.77 -20.06 -6.43
C ILE A 36 -0.47 -19.20 -6.17
N LYS A 37 -1.35 -19.62 -5.25
CA LYS A 37 -2.55 -18.85 -4.87
C LYS A 37 -2.22 -17.45 -4.34
N ARG A 38 -1.11 -17.31 -3.61
CA ARG A 38 -0.62 -16.01 -3.15
C ARG A 38 -0.14 -15.14 -4.31
N ALA A 39 0.58 -15.73 -5.26
CA ALA A 39 1.17 -15.05 -6.41
C ALA A 39 0.14 -14.65 -7.49
N GLN A 40 -1.02 -15.31 -7.56
CA GLN A 40 -2.13 -14.97 -8.49
C GLN A 40 -2.62 -13.52 -8.38
N GLY A 41 -2.34 -12.82 -7.29
CA GLY A 41 -2.67 -11.40 -7.14
C GLY A 41 -1.68 -10.43 -7.79
N LEU A 42 -0.60 -10.92 -8.40
CA LEU A 42 0.38 -10.12 -9.13
C LEU A 42 0.03 -10.10 -10.62
N ASP A 43 0.33 -8.99 -11.30
CA ASP A 43 0.27 -8.89 -12.76
C ASP A 43 1.49 -9.59 -13.38
N ALA A 44 1.55 -10.91 -13.20
CA ALA A 44 2.62 -11.79 -13.61
C ALA A 44 2.04 -13.12 -14.13
N GLN A 45 2.74 -13.78 -15.05
CA GLN A 45 2.36 -15.11 -15.50
C GLN A 45 2.68 -16.13 -14.39
N ILE A 46 1.67 -16.79 -13.83
CA ILE A 46 1.85 -17.76 -12.73
C ILE A 46 1.71 -19.18 -13.26
N ILE A 47 2.72 -20.01 -13.04
CA ILE A 47 2.82 -21.38 -13.56
C ILE A 47 3.00 -22.34 -12.38
N GLN A 48 2.08 -23.28 -12.25
CA GLN A 48 2.20 -24.34 -11.26
C GLN A 48 3.06 -25.48 -11.81
N GLY A 49 4.18 -25.78 -11.17
CA GLY A 49 5.05 -26.88 -11.57
C GLY A 49 6.44 -26.84 -10.95
N HIS A 50 7.25 -27.87 -11.24
CA HIS A 50 8.58 -27.99 -10.68
C HIS A 50 9.60 -27.20 -11.50
N ALA A 51 10.31 -26.26 -10.88
CA ALA A 51 11.27 -25.40 -11.58
C ALA A 51 12.51 -26.13 -12.12
N ALA A 52 12.76 -27.37 -11.68
CA ALA A 52 13.79 -28.22 -12.27
C ALA A 52 13.33 -29.03 -13.50
N ALA A 53 12.06 -28.92 -13.91
CA ALA A 53 11.52 -29.66 -15.07
C ALA A 53 11.83 -28.91 -16.38
N PRO A 54 12.72 -29.41 -17.26
CA PRO A 54 13.18 -28.65 -18.43
C PRO A 54 12.06 -28.33 -19.42
N LYS A 55 11.15 -29.29 -19.64
CA LYS A 55 10.01 -29.12 -20.55
C LYS A 55 9.12 -27.94 -20.13
N LEU A 56 8.80 -27.85 -18.84
CA LEU A 56 7.97 -26.78 -18.29
C LEU A 56 8.68 -25.42 -18.37
N LEU A 57 9.97 -25.38 -18.02
CA LEU A 57 10.79 -24.18 -18.12
C LEU A 57 10.80 -23.63 -19.55
N VAL A 58 11.03 -24.46 -20.56
CA VAL A 58 11.17 -24.01 -21.95
C VAL A 58 9.83 -23.69 -22.59
N GLU A 59 8.84 -24.58 -22.47
CA GLU A 59 7.57 -24.47 -23.21
C GLU A 59 6.57 -23.50 -22.56
N GLN A 60 6.53 -23.42 -21.23
CA GLN A 60 5.45 -22.71 -20.52
C GLN A 60 5.90 -21.38 -19.90
N SER A 61 7.16 -21.25 -19.50
CA SER A 61 7.62 -20.06 -18.75
C SER A 61 8.11 -18.89 -19.60
N GLY A 62 8.27 -19.10 -20.91
CA GLY A 62 8.83 -18.08 -21.82
C GLY A 62 10.34 -17.88 -21.63
N LEU A 63 11.05 -18.88 -21.09
CA LEU A 63 12.48 -18.82 -20.78
C LEU A 63 13.35 -18.47 -22.00
N ALA A 64 12.99 -18.95 -23.19
CA ALA A 64 13.73 -18.67 -24.42
C ALA A 64 13.81 -17.17 -24.77
N GLU A 65 12.85 -16.36 -24.31
CA GLU A 65 12.80 -14.91 -24.54
C GLU A 65 13.11 -14.11 -23.26
N ALA A 66 13.52 -14.78 -22.18
CA ALA A 66 13.80 -14.15 -20.90
C ALA A 66 15.19 -13.49 -20.88
N ASP A 67 15.27 -12.27 -20.35
CA ASP A 67 16.55 -11.57 -20.17
C ASP A 67 17.26 -12.05 -18.88
N LEU A 68 16.49 -12.51 -17.88
CA LEU A 68 16.95 -12.85 -16.54
C LEU A 68 16.14 -14.01 -15.94
N PHE A 69 16.83 -14.96 -15.32
CA PHE A 69 16.28 -16.05 -14.53
C PHE A 69 16.72 -15.90 -13.07
N ILE A 70 15.79 -16.07 -12.13
CA ILE A 70 16.02 -15.94 -10.69
C ILE A 70 15.55 -17.22 -9.99
N GLY A 71 16.47 -18.02 -9.45
CA GLY A 71 16.17 -19.21 -8.66
C GLY A 71 16.14 -18.89 -7.17
N VAL A 72 14.95 -18.88 -6.55
CA VAL A 72 14.70 -18.50 -5.15
C VAL A 72 13.76 -19.46 -4.43
N THR A 73 13.76 -20.73 -4.85
CA THR A 73 13.02 -21.81 -4.18
C THR A 73 13.65 -22.17 -2.84
N GLY A 74 12.93 -22.97 -2.05
CA GLY A 74 13.42 -23.55 -0.80
C GLY A 74 14.57 -24.54 -0.94
N ASN A 75 14.91 -24.96 -2.17
CA ASN A 75 15.89 -26.00 -2.44
C ASN A 75 17.00 -25.48 -3.36
N ASP A 76 18.24 -25.49 -2.87
CA ASP A 76 19.40 -24.95 -3.58
C ASP A 76 19.69 -25.70 -4.88
N MET A 77 19.53 -27.03 -4.89
CA MET A 77 19.71 -27.84 -6.10
C MET A 77 18.72 -27.45 -7.21
N VAL A 78 17.47 -27.12 -6.86
CA VAL A 78 16.47 -26.65 -7.82
C VAL A 78 16.85 -25.28 -8.38
N ASN A 79 17.38 -24.39 -7.53
CA ASN A 79 17.82 -23.06 -7.95
C ASN A 79 19.03 -23.15 -8.90
N ILE A 80 20.01 -23.98 -8.56
CA ILE A 80 21.23 -24.21 -9.36
C ILE A 80 20.87 -24.84 -10.70
N LEU A 81 20.13 -25.95 -10.72
CA LEU A 81 19.72 -26.63 -11.95
C LEU A 81 18.88 -25.74 -12.87
N GLY A 82 17.92 -24.99 -12.31
CA GLY A 82 17.13 -24.03 -13.07
C GLY A 82 17.99 -22.96 -13.72
N CYS A 83 18.99 -22.44 -13.01
CA CYS A 83 19.95 -21.50 -13.57
C CYS A 83 20.81 -22.15 -14.66
N THR A 84 21.27 -23.38 -14.50
CA THR A 84 22.05 -24.09 -15.53
C THR A 84 21.26 -24.20 -16.84
N PHE A 85 19.97 -24.58 -16.77
CA PHE A 85 19.11 -24.63 -17.96
C PHE A 85 18.88 -23.24 -18.57
N ALA A 86 18.64 -22.22 -17.74
CA ALA A 86 18.49 -20.85 -18.20
C ALA A 86 19.75 -20.30 -18.89
N LYS A 87 20.94 -20.65 -18.36
CA LYS A 87 22.22 -20.24 -18.94
C LYS A 87 22.47 -20.85 -20.31
N ALA A 88 22.09 -22.12 -20.49
CA ALA A 88 22.14 -22.80 -21.79
C ALA A 88 21.27 -22.10 -22.85
N MET A 89 20.22 -21.40 -22.42
CA MET A 89 19.34 -20.60 -23.28
C MET A 89 19.81 -19.14 -23.46
N GLY A 90 20.95 -18.76 -22.88
CA GLY A 90 21.53 -17.42 -22.99
C GLY A 90 20.97 -16.38 -22.00
N CYS A 91 20.16 -16.80 -21.03
CA CYS A 91 19.66 -15.93 -19.96
C CYS A 91 20.76 -15.62 -18.95
N ARG A 92 20.66 -14.47 -18.28
CA ARG A 92 21.43 -14.26 -17.04
C ARG A 92 20.76 -14.95 -15.87
N THR A 93 21.54 -15.33 -14.87
CA THR A 93 21.08 -16.21 -13.79
C THR A 93 21.46 -15.65 -12.42
N ILE A 94 20.48 -15.59 -11.52
CA ILE A 94 20.69 -15.27 -10.11
C ILE A 94 20.14 -16.43 -9.29
N ALA A 95 20.98 -17.08 -8.49
CA ALA A 95 20.57 -18.19 -7.64
C ALA A 95 20.65 -17.82 -6.15
N ARG A 96 19.61 -18.18 -5.40
CA ARG A 96 19.66 -18.27 -3.94
C ARG A 96 20.29 -19.60 -3.56
N VAL A 97 21.38 -19.55 -2.82
CA VAL A 97 22.13 -20.71 -2.32
C VAL A 97 22.37 -20.50 -0.83
N ASN A 98 21.74 -21.31 0.01
CA ASN A 98 21.89 -21.25 1.47
C ASN A 98 23.09 -22.08 1.94
N GLU A 99 23.39 -23.19 1.26
CA GLU A 99 24.51 -24.11 1.53
C GLU A 99 25.69 -23.80 0.60
N PRO A 100 26.70 -23.00 1.04
CA PRO A 100 27.84 -22.64 0.18
C PRO A 100 28.71 -23.85 -0.14
N GLN A 101 28.67 -24.89 0.71
CA GLN A 101 29.38 -26.16 0.52
C GLN A 101 29.03 -26.84 -0.80
N LEU A 102 27.84 -26.60 -1.36
CA LEU A 102 27.45 -27.08 -2.69
C LEU A 102 28.28 -26.45 -3.83
N LEU A 103 28.94 -25.33 -3.55
CA LEU A 103 29.82 -24.61 -4.46
C LEU A 103 31.30 -24.73 -4.05
N ASP A 104 31.62 -25.53 -3.02
CA ASP A 104 33.01 -25.83 -2.63
C ASP A 104 33.52 -26.99 -3.48
N TRP A 105 34.26 -26.68 -4.53
CA TRP A 105 34.95 -27.66 -5.36
C TRP A 105 36.35 -27.17 -5.72
N PRO A 106 37.41 -27.96 -5.46
CA PRO A 106 38.79 -27.48 -5.52
C PRO A 106 39.40 -27.39 -6.93
N PHE A 107 38.64 -27.69 -7.99
CA PHE A 107 39.15 -27.70 -9.36
C PHE A 107 38.56 -26.59 -10.23
N GLU A 108 39.34 -26.10 -11.20
CA GLU A 108 38.85 -25.18 -12.22
C GLU A 108 38.11 -25.92 -13.36
N PRO A 109 37.12 -25.27 -14.01
CA PRO A 109 36.63 -23.91 -13.76
C PRO A 109 35.75 -23.81 -12.50
N ASP A 110 35.68 -22.60 -11.93
CA ASP A 110 34.88 -22.28 -10.74
C ASP A 110 33.43 -22.81 -10.84
N PRO A 111 32.85 -23.37 -9.76
CA PRO A 111 31.50 -23.94 -9.78
C PRO A 111 30.42 -22.99 -10.28
N GLN A 112 30.53 -21.68 -10.04
CA GLN A 112 29.56 -20.72 -10.61
C GLN A 112 29.62 -20.71 -12.13
N THR A 113 30.80 -20.89 -12.72
CA THR A 113 30.96 -21.00 -14.17
C THR A 113 30.40 -22.33 -14.68
N VAL A 114 30.67 -23.43 -13.97
CA VAL A 114 30.18 -24.78 -14.32
C VAL A 114 28.66 -24.83 -14.31
N PHE A 115 28.02 -24.30 -13.27
CA PHE A 115 26.56 -24.27 -13.14
C PHE A 115 25.91 -23.10 -13.85
N GLY A 116 26.70 -22.19 -14.44
CA GLY A 116 26.20 -21.07 -15.21
C GLY A 116 25.49 -20.01 -14.37
N LEU A 117 25.99 -19.72 -13.17
CA LEU A 117 25.47 -18.74 -12.22
C LEU A 117 26.17 -17.38 -12.41
N ASP A 118 25.44 -16.32 -12.78
CA ASP A 118 26.01 -14.96 -12.88
C ASP A 118 26.08 -14.25 -11.52
N ALA A 119 25.23 -14.64 -10.57
CA ALA A 119 25.29 -14.20 -9.19
C ALA A 119 24.69 -15.25 -8.24
N CYS A 120 25.39 -15.51 -7.15
CA CYS A 120 24.89 -16.29 -6.03
C CYS A 120 24.56 -15.37 -4.85
N ILE A 121 23.44 -15.65 -4.18
CA ILE A 121 22.97 -14.88 -3.03
C ILE A 121 22.61 -15.84 -1.90
N SER A 122 23.36 -15.79 -0.81
CA SER A 122 23.00 -16.44 0.44
C SER A 122 22.34 -15.41 1.38
N PRO A 123 21.06 -15.56 1.74
CA PRO A 123 20.40 -14.68 2.71
C PRO A 123 21.15 -14.63 4.04
N ASP A 124 21.66 -15.77 4.49
CA ASP A 124 22.35 -15.95 5.76
C ASP A 124 23.72 -15.26 5.74
N GLU A 125 24.49 -15.40 4.65
CA GLU A 125 25.75 -14.66 4.50
C GLU A 125 25.53 -13.16 4.35
N LEU A 126 24.45 -12.75 3.68
CA LEU A 126 24.10 -11.34 3.56
C LEU A 126 23.66 -10.74 4.90
N ALA A 127 22.90 -11.50 5.70
CA ALA A 127 22.52 -11.10 7.05
C ALA A 127 23.76 -10.99 7.94
N MET A 128 24.65 -11.99 7.89
CA MET A 128 25.95 -11.98 8.54
C MET A 128 26.81 -10.79 8.08
N HIS A 129 26.86 -10.50 6.78
CA HIS A 129 27.55 -9.31 6.25
C HIS A 129 26.95 -8.01 6.79
N ARG A 130 25.64 -7.98 7.04
CA ARG A 130 24.97 -6.83 7.66
C ARG A 130 25.30 -6.72 9.15
N ILE A 131 25.29 -7.82 9.91
CA ILE A 131 25.78 -7.87 11.29
C ILE A 131 27.24 -7.41 11.35
N TRP A 132 28.04 -7.88 10.41
CA TRP A 132 29.43 -7.51 10.23
C TRP A 132 29.62 -6.01 9.99
N GLN A 133 28.80 -5.38 9.15
CA GLN A 133 28.81 -3.92 8.97
C GLN A 133 28.47 -3.17 10.27
N ILE A 134 27.58 -3.73 11.09
CA ILE A 134 27.28 -3.18 12.42
C ILE A 134 28.50 -3.33 13.34
N LEU A 135 29.19 -4.47 13.27
CA LEU A 135 30.37 -4.77 14.07
C LEU A 135 31.54 -3.84 13.77
N SER A 136 31.89 -3.70 12.48
CA SER A 136 33.06 -2.89 12.09
C SER A 136 32.75 -1.40 11.95
N ARG A 137 31.48 -1.00 11.79
CA ARG A 137 31.11 0.41 11.60
C ARG A 137 29.90 0.83 12.46
N PRO A 138 30.02 0.77 13.80
CA PRO A 138 28.93 1.04 14.73
C PRO A 138 28.30 2.44 14.58
N ALA A 139 29.06 3.40 14.10
CA ALA A 139 28.63 4.78 13.89
C ALA A 139 27.75 4.98 12.65
N LEU A 140 27.98 4.18 11.62
CA LEU A 140 27.36 4.33 10.29
C LEU A 140 25.98 3.67 10.21
N THR A 141 25.63 2.80 11.14
CA THR A 141 24.33 2.10 11.16
C THR A 141 23.13 2.98 11.53
N ARG A 142 23.37 4.15 12.14
CA ARG A 142 22.31 5.16 12.38
C ARG A 142 22.02 6.04 11.17
N LEU A 143 22.90 6.03 10.17
CA LEU A 143 22.73 6.80 8.96
C LEU A 143 22.01 5.91 7.96
N GLU A 144 20.82 6.32 7.50
CA GLU A 144 20.11 5.60 6.46
C GLU A 144 20.96 5.55 5.18
N HIS A 145 21.73 4.47 5.04
CA HIS A 145 22.60 4.29 3.90
C HIS A 145 21.82 3.91 2.65
N PHE A 146 21.55 4.88 1.79
CA PHE A 146 21.41 4.63 0.36
C PHE A 146 22.81 4.59 -0.27
N SER A 147 23.24 3.41 -0.70
CA SER A 147 24.45 3.23 -1.50
C SER A 147 24.05 3.00 -2.95
N VAL A 148 24.31 4.00 -3.79
CA VAL A 148 24.23 3.85 -5.26
C VAL A 148 25.66 3.74 -5.77
N GLY A 149 26.19 2.51 -5.80
CA GLY A 149 27.57 2.25 -6.22
C GLY A 149 28.61 2.69 -5.19
N LYS A 150 29.52 3.60 -5.59
CA LYS A 150 30.62 4.11 -4.73
C LYS A 150 30.25 5.33 -3.89
N LEU A 151 29.12 5.98 -4.16
CA LEU A 151 28.65 7.17 -3.44
C LEU A 151 27.80 6.78 -2.23
N ARG A 152 28.01 7.47 -1.11
CA ARG A 152 27.30 7.29 0.16
C ARG A 152 26.67 8.60 0.58
N ILE A 153 25.49 8.50 1.19
CA ILE A 153 24.80 9.63 1.80
C ILE A 153 24.88 9.46 3.32
N LEU A 154 25.21 10.53 4.03
CA LEU A 154 25.35 10.60 5.50
C LEU A 154 24.52 11.78 6.02
N GLU A 155 23.73 11.61 7.06
CA GLU A 155 23.07 12.69 7.80
C GLU A 155 23.87 13.09 9.05
N VAL A 156 24.48 14.27 9.07
CA VAL A 156 25.25 14.79 10.22
C VAL A 156 24.44 15.86 10.93
N ARG A 157 24.17 15.68 12.22
CA ARG A 157 23.56 16.72 13.06
C ARG A 157 24.64 17.54 13.74
N LEU A 158 24.62 18.86 13.54
CA LEU A 158 25.53 19.78 14.23
C LEU A 158 25.08 19.99 15.67
N ASP A 159 26.00 19.82 16.61
CA ASP A 159 25.81 20.19 18.01
C ASP A 159 26.25 21.66 18.24
N ASP A 160 25.84 22.26 19.34
CA ASP A 160 26.19 23.63 19.75
C ASP A 160 27.72 23.79 19.93
N SER A 161 28.44 22.68 20.11
CA SER A 161 29.91 22.61 20.25
C SER A 161 30.67 22.33 18.93
N SER A 162 29.97 22.21 17.79
CA SER A 162 30.60 21.88 16.52
C SER A 162 31.48 23.04 15.98
N PRO A 163 32.70 22.77 15.46
CA PRO A 163 33.59 23.76 14.88
C PRO A 163 33.09 24.32 13.54
N ALA A 164 32.04 23.72 12.97
CA ALA A 164 31.38 24.20 11.77
C ALA A 164 30.26 25.21 12.07
N VAL A 165 29.78 25.29 13.31
CA VAL A 165 28.70 26.20 13.70
C VAL A 165 29.17 27.66 13.69
N GLY A 166 28.35 28.54 13.11
CA GLY A 166 28.63 29.97 12.95
C GLY A 166 29.55 30.29 11.77
N ARG A 167 29.99 29.29 11.01
CA ARG A 167 30.83 29.43 9.81
C ARG A 167 30.01 29.27 8.54
N THR A 168 30.44 29.92 7.46
CA THR A 168 29.89 29.67 6.13
C THR A 168 30.37 28.33 5.59
N LEU A 169 29.56 27.64 4.79
CA LEU A 169 29.89 26.33 4.24
C LEU A 169 31.23 26.32 3.46
N ASP A 170 31.54 27.40 2.73
CA ASP A 170 32.81 27.55 2.00
C ASP A 170 34.03 27.69 2.91
N SER A 171 33.83 28.23 4.12
CA SER A 171 34.91 28.38 5.08
C SER A 171 35.22 27.09 5.84
N VAL A 172 34.35 26.07 5.77
CA VAL A 172 34.57 24.78 6.44
C VAL A 172 35.38 23.88 5.51
N GLU A 173 36.56 23.45 5.96
CA GLU A 173 37.44 22.56 5.19
C GLU A 173 36.84 21.14 5.16
N LEU A 174 36.08 20.84 4.11
CA LEU A 174 35.54 19.50 3.86
C LEU A 174 36.56 18.65 3.08
N PRO A 175 36.60 17.32 3.31
CA PRO A 175 37.44 16.42 2.53
C PRO A 175 37.16 16.49 1.02
N PRO A 176 38.15 16.20 0.15
CA PRO A 176 38.06 16.44 -1.29
C PRO A 176 37.00 15.59 -2.00
N HIS A 177 36.58 14.47 -1.41
CA HIS A 177 35.55 13.58 -1.95
C HIS A 177 34.23 13.62 -1.15
N CYS A 178 34.03 14.71 -0.42
CA CYS A 178 32.87 15.01 0.40
C CYS A 178 32.08 16.23 -0.13
N ARG A 179 30.75 16.20 -0.08
CA ARG A 179 29.91 17.36 -0.43
C ARG A 179 28.61 17.42 0.36
N VAL A 180 28.33 18.55 1.00
CA VAL A 180 27.02 18.80 1.61
C VAL A 180 26.00 19.12 0.51
N VAL A 181 24.91 18.35 0.47
CA VAL A 181 23.86 18.45 -0.57
C VAL A 181 22.62 19.14 -0.04
N LEU A 182 22.28 18.95 1.24
CA LEU A 182 21.11 19.55 1.87
C LEU A 182 21.44 19.96 3.31
N VAL A 183 20.80 21.03 3.76
CA VAL A 183 20.78 21.46 5.16
C VAL A 183 19.32 21.50 5.59
N SER A 184 18.94 20.69 6.55
CA SER A 184 17.59 20.69 7.13
C SER A 184 17.62 21.39 8.48
N ARG A 185 16.73 22.38 8.63
CA ARG A 185 16.48 23.14 9.86
C ARG A 185 15.02 22.98 10.27
N ASP A 186 14.67 23.48 11.46
CA ASP A 186 13.27 23.53 11.90
C ASP A 186 12.40 24.39 10.97
N GLU A 187 12.99 25.34 10.24
CA GLU A 187 12.32 26.20 9.25
C GLU A 187 12.18 25.57 7.85
N GLY A 188 12.78 24.39 7.60
CA GLY A 188 12.67 23.67 6.33
C GLY A 188 14.00 23.12 5.80
N VAL A 189 13.95 22.59 4.57
CA VAL A 189 15.12 22.01 3.88
C VAL A 189 15.67 23.01 2.87
N ILE A 190 16.98 23.26 2.93
CA ILE A 190 17.70 24.23 2.13
C ILE A 190 18.75 23.49 1.30
N ILE A 191 18.88 23.85 0.01
CA ILE A 191 20.03 23.46 -0.81
C ILE A 191 21.13 24.49 -0.53
N PRO A 192 22.24 24.11 0.12
CA PRO A 192 23.22 25.07 0.62
C PRO A 192 23.96 25.78 -0.52
N ARG A 193 24.22 27.06 -0.32
CA ARG A 193 25.13 27.88 -1.14
C ARG A 193 26.45 28.07 -0.37
N SER A 194 27.49 28.52 -1.06
CA SER A 194 28.82 28.76 -0.45
C SER A 194 28.78 29.69 0.76
N GLU A 195 27.89 30.68 0.73
CA GLU A 195 27.71 31.70 1.78
C GLU A 195 26.79 31.25 2.93
N GLU A 196 26.22 30.04 2.87
CA GLU A 196 25.26 29.58 3.88
C GLU A 196 25.97 29.35 5.22
N VAL A 197 25.53 30.07 6.24
CA VAL A 197 26.07 29.94 7.61
C VAL A 197 25.43 28.74 8.29
N LEU A 198 26.25 27.80 8.77
CA LEU A 198 25.78 26.62 9.48
C LEU A 198 25.39 26.98 10.91
N LEU A 199 24.21 26.55 11.35
CA LEU A 199 23.66 26.85 12.67
C LEU A 199 23.69 25.60 13.57
N PRO A 200 23.63 25.79 14.90
CA PRO A 200 23.47 24.67 15.80
C PRO A 200 22.18 23.91 15.49
N ARG A 201 22.22 22.58 15.63
CA ARG A 201 21.11 21.64 15.35
C ARG A 201 20.74 21.50 13.88
N ASP A 202 21.45 22.15 12.96
CA ASP A 202 21.34 21.87 11.53
C ASP A 202 21.61 20.38 11.26
N ARG A 203 20.82 19.80 10.36
CA ARG A 203 21.03 18.44 9.86
C ARG A 203 21.56 18.51 8.44
N LEU A 204 22.81 18.13 8.25
CA LEU A 204 23.52 18.17 6.98
C LEU A 204 23.41 16.82 6.30
N LEU A 205 22.93 16.80 5.05
CA LEU A 205 23.01 15.61 4.21
C LEU A 205 24.30 15.69 3.37
N VAL A 206 25.23 14.79 3.63
CA VAL A 206 26.58 14.78 3.07
C VAL A 206 26.76 13.60 2.13
N LEU A 207 27.23 13.85 0.92
CA LEU A 207 27.70 12.84 -0.02
C LEU A 207 29.19 12.56 0.21
N LEU A 208 29.53 11.30 0.40
CA LEU A 208 30.89 10.82 0.58
C LEU A 208 31.19 9.75 -0.48
N SER A 209 32.30 9.88 -1.21
CA SER A 209 32.72 8.88 -2.21
C SER A 209 33.92 8.02 -1.79
N ASP A 210 34.68 8.41 -0.76
CA ASP A 210 35.71 7.58 -0.12
C ASP A 210 35.48 7.47 1.39
N VAL A 211 35.61 6.26 1.93
CA VAL A 211 35.38 5.93 3.36
C VAL A 211 36.45 6.49 4.26
N HIS A 212 37.69 6.56 3.77
CA HIS A 212 38.83 6.92 4.60
C HIS A 212 38.79 8.39 5.04
N GLU A 213 37.98 9.21 4.36
CA GLU A 213 37.74 10.62 4.67
C GLU A 213 36.68 10.85 5.77
N LEU A 214 36.11 9.78 6.34
CA LEU A 214 35.06 9.90 7.37
C LEU A 214 35.60 10.54 8.67
N GLU A 215 36.85 10.25 9.04
CA GLU A 215 37.50 10.84 10.21
C GLU A 215 37.71 12.34 10.02
N GLU A 216 38.31 12.75 8.89
CA GLU A 216 38.50 14.15 8.53
C GLU A 216 37.15 14.91 8.49
N LEU A 217 36.11 14.30 7.91
CA LEU A 217 34.77 14.89 7.87
C LEU A 217 34.20 15.16 9.28
N SER A 218 34.43 14.24 10.22
CA SER A 218 33.96 14.40 11.59
C SER A 218 34.72 15.45 12.37
N GLU A 219 36.01 15.61 12.11
CA GLU A 219 36.81 16.70 12.70
C GLU A 219 36.32 18.05 12.19
N SER A 220 36.10 18.17 10.88
CA SER A 220 35.64 19.41 10.25
C SER A 220 34.22 19.82 10.66
N LEU A 221 33.30 18.87 10.82
CA LEU A 221 31.90 19.13 11.18
C LEU A 221 31.61 18.97 12.68
N GLY A 222 32.57 18.56 13.50
CA GLY A 222 32.40 18.29 14.93
C GLY A 222 31.23 17.37 15.25
N ALA A 223 31.01 16.37 14.40
CA ALA A 223 30.11 15.30 14.74
C ALA A 223 30.63 14.63 16.04
N PRO A 224 29.75 14.23 16.98
CA PRO A 224 30.19 13.62 18.22
C PRO A 224 31.14 12.47 17.90
N LYS A 225 32.29 12.40 18.59
CA LYS A 225 33.31 11.34 18.44
C LYS A 225 32.75 9.92 18.67
N GLU A 226 31.49 9.78 19.10
CA GLU A 226 30.71 8.53 19.09
C GLU A 226 30.37 8.04 17.68
N VAL A 227 30.48 8.91 16.67
CA VAL A 227 30.30 8.64 15.23
C VAL A 227 31.66 8.33 14.54
N THR A 228 32.79 8.61 15.18
CA THR A 228 34.12 8.38 14.60
C THR A 228 35.09 7.55 15.41
N SER A 229 34.82 7.32 16.70
CA SER A 229 35.47 6.22 17.38
C SER A 229 34.96 4.93 16.74
N GLU A 230 35.85 4.26 16.01
CA GLU A 230 35.82 2.81 15.91
C GLU A 230 35.76 2.26 17.34
N GLY A 231 34.55 2.18 17.89
CA GLY A 231 34.28 1.42 19.11
C GLY A 231 34.51 -0.03 18.74
N ASN A 232 35.78 -0.44 18.75
CA ASN A 232 36.22 -1.78 18.45
C ASN A 232 35.50 -2.70 19.45
N ILE A 233 34.60 -3.53 18.94
CA ILE A 233 33.80 -4.44 19.76
C ILE A 233 34.77 -5.45 20.33
N LYS A 234 34.97 -5.43 21.65
CA LYS A 234 35.93 -6.33 22.32
C LYS A 234 35.27 -7.60 22.83
N ARG A 235 33.99 -7.51 23.16
CA ARG A 235 33.19 -8.63 23.66
C ARG A 235 31.90 -8.75 22.87
N LEU A 236 31.70 -9.94 22.32
CA LEU A 236 30.54 -10.31 21.52
C LEU A 236 29.88 -11.54 22.14
N MET A 237 28.61 -11.40 22.52
CA MET A 237 27.78 -12.52 22.94
C MET A 237 26.75 -12.85 21.86
N ILE A 238 26.69 -14.11 21.42
CA ILE A 238 25.78 -14.63 20.40
C ILE A 238 24.83 -15.63 21.05
N ALA A 239 23.53 -15.38 20.97
CA ALA A 239 22.51 -16.31 21.45
C ALA A 239 22.02 -17.25 20.34
N GLY A 240 22.18 -18.55 20.58
CA GLY A 240 21.80 -19.64 19.69
C GLY A 240 22.97 -20.28 18.93
N SER A 241 22.78 -21.52 18.49
CA SER A 241 23.75 -22.31 17.70
C SER A 241 23.33 -22.53 16.23
N THR A 242 22.59 -21.58 15.65
CA THR A 242 22.21 -21.65 14.22
C THR A 242 23.45 -21.50 13.32
N GLN A 243 23.34 -21.88 12.05
CA GLN A 243 24.43 -21.72 11.09
C GLN A 243 24.90 -20.26 10.95
N VAL A 244 23.99 -19.29 11.05
CA VAL A 244 24.34 -17.86 11.06
C VAL A 244 25.16 -17.51 12.30
N ALA A 245 24.78 -18.02 13.47
CA ALA A 245 25.50 -17.80 14.72
C ALA A 245 26.91 -18.40 14.70
N LEU A 246 27.04 -19.66 14.25
CA LEU A 246 28.32 -20.36 14.15
C LEU A 246 29.28 -19.66 13.19
N ARG A 247 28.83 -19.32 11.98
CA ARG A 247 29.65 -18.62 10.99
C ARG A 247 30.04 -17.22 11.45
N LEU A 248 29.14 -16.52 12.12
CA LEU A 248 29.45 -15.21 12.70
C LEU A 248 30.58 -15.33 13.74
N ALA A 249 30.50 -16.33 14.64
CA ALA A 249 31.52 -16.56 15.64
C ALA A 249 32.90 -16.83 15.00
N GLU A 250 32.97 -17.79 14.07
CA GLU A 250 34.20 -18.16 13.37
C GLU A 250 34.79 -16.98 12.58
N GLN A 251 33.94 -16.22 11.88
CA GLN A 251 34.40 -15.11 11.05
C GLN A 251 34.94 -13.95 11.89
N VAL A 252 34.32 -13.67 13.05
CA VAL A 252 34.79 -12.62 13.96
C VAL A 252 36.16 -12.97 14.52
N VAL A 253 36.34 -14.19 15.04
CA VAL A 253 37.63 -14.66 15.55
C VAL A 253 38.71 -14.63 14.47
N ARG A 254 38.41 -15.14 13.26
CA ARG A 254 39.40 -15.22 12.18
C ARG A 254 39.86 -13.84 11.66
N ARG A 255 39.03 -12.82 11.80
CA ARG A 255 39.25 -11.50 11.17
C ARG A 255 39.74 -10.44 12.18
N TYR A 256 39.47 -10.61 13.47
CA TYR A 256 39.76 -9.64 14.52
C TYR A 256 40.53 -10.28 15.67
N ASP A 257 41.79 -9.86 15.81
CA ASP A 257 42.58 -10.21 16.97
C ASP A 257 42.05 -9.48 18.21
N GLY A 258 41.81 -10.23 19.29
CA GLY A 258 41.44 -9.69 20.60
C GLY A 258 39.93 -9.47 20.84
N VAL A 259 39.05 -9.98 19.98
CA VAL A 259 37.61 -10.03 20.24
C VAL A 259 37.25 -11.34 20.93
N GLN A 260 36.68 -11.24 22.13
CA GLN A 260 36.18 -12.39 22.88
C GLN A 260 34.76 -12.71 22.43
N VAL A 261 34.54 -13.93 21.95
CA VAL A 261 33.24 -14.39 21.46
C VAL A 261 32.66 -15.43 22.42
N TYR A 262 31.46 -15.16 22.90
CA TYR A 262 30.67 -16.04 23.75
C TYR A 262 29.45 -16.53 22.98
N LEU A 263 29.26 -17.84 22.86
CA LEU A 263 28.09 -18.44 22.23
C LEU A 263 27.20 -19.10 23.28
N VAL A 264 25.94 -18.70 23.38
CA VAL A 264 24.99 -19.19 24.37
C VAL A 264 24.06 -20.22 23.72
N GLU A 265 24.03 -21.44 24.25
CA GLU A 265 23.16 -22.52 23.80
C GLU A 265 22.44 -23.18 25.00
N PRO A 266 21.09 -23.16 25.05
CA PRO A 266 20.34 -23.78 26.15
C PRO A 266 20.50 -25.30 26.25
N ASP A 267 20.61 -26.00 25.12
CA ASP A 267 20.76 -27.45 25.11
C ASP A 267 22.22 -27.85 25.33
N ARG A 268 22.49 -28.50 26.46
CA ARG A 268 23.82 -28.97 26.83
C ARG A 268 24.45 -29.89 25.78
N ALA A 269 23.68 -30.82 25.20
CA ALA A 269 24.23 -31.75 24.21
C ALA A 269 24.65 -31.02 22.94
N ARG A 270 23.85 -30.02 22.53
CA ARG A 270 24.15 -29.16 21.39
C ARG A 270 25.34 -28.24 21.67
N ALA A 271 25.44 -27.70 22.87
CA ALA A 271 26.55 -26.85 23.30
C ALA A 271 27.88 -27.62 23.28
N GLU A 272 27.89 -28.86 23.76
CA GLU A 272 29.06 -29.76 23.71
C GLU A 272 29.47 -30.03 22.25
N GLU A 273 28.52 -30.40 21.37
CA GLU A 273 28.79 -30.60 19.92
C GLU A 273 29.36 -29.34 19.25
N VAL A 274 28.82 -28.17 19.57
CA VAL A 274 29.27 -26.89 19.00
C VAL A 274 30.65 -26.51 19.52
N SER A 275 30.93 -26.75 20.80
CA SER A 275 32.23 -26.49 21.40
C SER A 275 33.34 -27.36 20.81
N GLU A 276 33.05 -28.58 20.38
CA GLU A 276 34.02 -29.45 19.70
C GLU A 276 34.33 -28.98 18.27
N ARG A 277 33.41 -28.26 17.64
CA ARG A 277 33.52 -27.81 16.23
C ARG A 277 34.19 -26.44 16.08
N LEU A 278 34.00 -25.55 17.05
CA LEU A 278 34.52 -24.19 17.00
C LEU A 278 35.97 -24.13 17.48
N SER A 279 36.68 -23.06 17.11
CA SER A 279 38.04 -22.79 17.61
C SER A 279 38.03 -22.50 19.11
N ASP A 280 39.15 -22.78 19.80
CA ASP A 280 39.35 -22.52 21.23
C ASP A 280 39.10 -21.05 21.64
N ASP A 281 39.18 -20.11 20.68
CA ASP A 281 38.90 -18.69 20.88
C ASP A 281 37.41 -18.35 21.07
N VAL A 282 36.49 -19.30 20.84
CA VAL A 282 35.05 -19.13 21.09
C VAL A 282 34.65 -19.88 22.34
N THR A 283 34.15 -19.15 23.34
CA THR A 283 33.62 -19.76 24.57
C THR A 283 32.15 -20.13 24.40
N VAL A 284 31.81 -21.41 24.53
CA VAL A 284 30.40 -21.87 24.50
C VAL A 284 29.85 -21.96 25.93
N LEU A 285 28.73 -21.30 26.18
CA LEU A 285 28.04 -21.21 27.47
C LEU A 285 26.73 -21.98 27.41
N VAL A 286 26.52 -22.87 28.40
CA VAL A 286 25.27 -23.60 28.55
C VAL A 286 24.30 -22.76 29.38
N GLY A 287 23.27 -22.22 28.75
CA GLY A 287 22.30 -21.37 29.44
C GLY A 287 21.24 -20.79 28.52
N SER A 288 20.16 -20.30 29.13
CA SER A 288 19.09 -19.67 28.36
C SER A 288 19.35 -18.18 28.16
N PRO A 289 19.36 -17.68 26.91
CA PRO A 289 19.47 -16.25 26.66
C PRO A 289 18.19 -15.50 27.02
N THR A 290 17.12 -16.18 27.45
CA THR A 290 15.92 -15.57 28.03
C THR A 290 15.93 -15.58 29.56
N ASP A 291 16.95 -16.16 30.19
CA ASP A 291 17.13 -16.11 31.63
C ASP A 291 17.96 -14.88 32.00
N ARG A 292 17.31 -13.97 32.73
CA ARG A 292 17.92 -12.73 33.21
C ARG A 292 19.03 -13.00 34.23
N HIS A 293 18.92 -14.06 35.04
CA HIS A 293 19.93 -14.38 36.05
C HIS A 293 21.21 -14.85 35.38
N PHE A 294 21.09 -15.77 34.42
CA PHE A 294 22.18 -16.23 33.57
C PHE A 294 22.90 -15.07 32.87
N LEU A 295 22.16 -14.19 32.16
CA LEU A 295 22.77 -13.04 31.48
C LEU A 295 23.54 -12.12 32.46
N ARG A 296 23.05 -11.94 33.68
CA ARG A 296 23.73 -11.16 34.72
C ARG A 296 25.01 -11.82 35.21
N GLU A 297 24.97 -13.12 35.47
CA GLU A 297 26.12 -13.90 35.96
C GLU A 297 27.25 -13.92 34.94
N GLU A 298 26.91 -14.08 33.66
CA GLU A 298 27.88 -14.06 32.54
C GLU A 298 28.34 -12.64 32.15
N GLY A 299 27.87 -11.61 32.87
CA GLY A 299 28.37 -10.25 32.73
C GLY A 299 27.92 -9.55 31.45
N ILE A 300 26.67 -9.76 30.99
CA ILE A 300 26.08 -9.10 29.82
C ILE A 300 26.24 -7.57 29.80
N ARG A 301 26.34 -6.94 30.98
CA ARG A 301 26.59 -5.50 31.16
C ARG A 301 27.91 -5.02 30.54
N HIS A 302 28.87 -5.93 30.37
CA HIS A 302 30.18 -5.65 29.80
C HIS A 302 30.28 -6.03 28.32
N GLU A 303 29.21 -6.59 27.74
CA GLU A 303 29.15 -6.95 26.33
C GLU A 303 28.93 -5.71 25.46
N ASP A 304 29.82 -5.51 24.47
CA ASP A 304 29.71 -4.41 23.53
C ASP A 304 28.60 -4.68 22.49
N LEU A 305 28.40 -5.96 22.13
CA LEU A 305 27.35 -6.40 21.24
C LEU A 305 26.74 -7.73 21.67
N PHE A 306 25.42 -7.76 21.73
CA PHE A 306 24.63 -8.98 21.89
C PHE A 306 23.87 -9.29 20.59
N VAL A 307 24.06 -10.47 20.01
CA VAL A 307 23.39 -10.89 18.76
C VAL A 307 22.49 -12.08 19.05
N ALA A 308 21.18 -11.95 18.83
CA ALA A 308 20.24 -13.05 18.94
C ALA A 308 19.94 -13.68 17.58
N ALA A 309 20.41 -14.90 17.39
CA ALA A 309 20.40 -15.64 16.14
C ALA A 309 19.92 -17.08 16.35
N THR A 310 18.79 -17.26 17.03
CA THR A 310 18.10 -18.55 17.14
C THR A 310 17.10 -18.75 15.99
N GLU A 311 16.59 -19.98 15.82
CA GLU A 311 15.52 -20.27 14.85
C GLU A 311 14.18 -19.61 15.21
N ARG A 312 14.01 -19.25 16.49
CA ARG A 312 12.78 -18.68 17.04
C ARG A 312 12.91 -17.17 17.19
N GLU A 313 12.24 -16.43 16.31
CA GLU A 313 12.31 -14.96 16.28
C GLU A 313 11.72 -14.29 17.54
N ASP A 314 10.75 -14.93 18.20
CA ASP A 314 10.20 -14.49 19.47
C ASP A 314 11.22 -14.56 20.60
N LEU A 315 12.04 -15.61 20.63
CA LEU A 315 13.17 -15.72 21.55
C LEU A 315 14.26 -14.70 21.22
N ASN A 316 14.56 -14.47 19.94
CA ASN A 316 15.55 -13.47 19.55
C ASN A 316 15.18 -12.08 20.06
N MET A 317 13.91 -11.74 19.93
CA MET A 317 13.35 -10.49 20.44
C MET A 317 13.44 -10.39 21.97
N LEU A 318 12.95 -11.40 22.67
CA LEU A 318 12.94 -11.41 24.14
C LEU A 318 14.37 -11.35 24.71
N SER A 319 15.29 -12.12 24.15
CA SER A 319 16.70 -12.13 24.56
C SER A 319 17.37 -10.78 24.36
N CYS A 320 17.15 -10.12 23.22
CA CYS A 320 17.70 -8.77 23.00
C CYS A 320 17.11 -7.75 24.00
N LEU A 321 15.81 -7.81 24.29
CA LEU A 321 15.18 -6.91 25.27
C LEU A 321 15.73 -7.10 26.68
N LEU A 322 15.91 -8.36 27.10
CA LEU A 322 16.50 -8.70 28.39
C LEU A 322 17.97 -8.29 28.47
N ALA A 323 18.76 -8.59 27.43
CA ALA A 323 20.16 -8.18 27.34
C ALA A 323 20.30 -6.66 27.43
N LYS A 324 19.45 -5.91 26.70
CA LYS A 324 19.45 -4.45 26.77
C LYS A 324 19.13 -3.92 28.16
N ARG A 325 18.13 -4.51 28.82
CA ARG A 325 17.72 -4.14 30.18
C ARG A 325 18.81 -4.45 31.22
N GLU A 326 19.57 -5.52 31.03
CA GLU A 326 20.69 -5.90 31.90
C GLU A 326 22.01 -5.19 31.58
N GLY A 327 22.00 -4.31 30.56
CA GLY A 327 23.08 -3.36 30.31
C GLY A 327 23.97 -3.68 29.11
N ALA A 328 23.58 -4.60 28.22
CA ALA A 328 24.25 -4.78 26.94
C ALA A 328 24.32 -3.44 26.19
N ARG A 329 25.50 -3.09 25.68
CA ARG A 329 25.70 -1.78 25.04
C ARG A 329 24.88 -1.67 23.76
N ARG A 330 24.86 -2.74 22.95
CA ARG A 330 24.08 -2.84 21.70
C ARG A 330 23.49 -4.24 21.52
N THR A 331 22.37 -4.31 20.82
CA THR A 331 21.60 -5.54 20.58
C THR A 331 21.18 -5.67 19.12
N VAL A 332 21.37 -6.85 18.54
CA VAL A 332 20.96 -7.17 17.16
C VAL A 332 20.10 -8.43 17.18
N ALA A 333 18.88 -8.36 16.65
CA ALA A 333 17.99 -9.53 16.56
C ALA A 333 17.76 -9.92 15.09
N LEU A 334 17.87 -11.23 14.81
CA LEU A 334 17.41 -11.82 13.56
C LEU A 334 15.90 -12.06 13.60
N VAL A 335 15.17 -11.45 12.67
CA VAL A 335 13.71 -11.53 12.56
C VAL A 335 13.32 -11.90 11.13
N TYR A 336 12.55 -12.97 10.95
CA TYR A 336 12.23 -13.48 9.62
C TYR A 336 10.89 -12.93 9.11
N GLN A 337 9.96 -12.62 10.01
CA GLN A 337 8.67 -12.00 9.68
C GLN A 337 8.78 -10.48 9.57
N THR A 338 8.45 -9.94 8.40
CA THR A 338 8.47 -8.48 8.17
C THR A 338 7.37 -7.76 8.95
N GLU A 339 6.31 -8.46 9.31
CA GLU A 339 5.20 -7.94 10.10
C GLU A 339 5.66 -7.53 11.51
N LEU A 340 6.67 -8.22 12.05
CA LEU A 340 7.23 -7.97 13.37
C LEU A 340 8.20 -6.78 13.38
N GLU A 341 8.88 -6.51 12.25
CA GLU A 341 9.82 -5.38 12.14
C GLU A 341 9.18 -4.03 12.48
N HIS A 342 7.94 -3.79 12.03
CA HIS A 342 7.24 -2.52 12.26
C HIS A 342 6.73 -2.34 13.70
N VAL A 343 6.52 -3.45 14.43
CA VAL A 343 6.08 -3.41 15.83
C VAL A 343 7.27 -3.17 16.75
N VAL A 344 8.45 -3.66 16.36
CA VAL A 344 9.64 -3.72 17.21
C VAL A 344 10.51 -2.46 17.15
N GLN A 345 10.33 -1.59 16.14
CA GLN A 345 11.16 -0.37 15.98
C GLN A 345 11.18 0.57 17.20
N ASN A 346 10.27 0.39 18.19
CA ASN A 346 10.21 1.17 19.42
C ASN A 346 10.36 0.36 20.72
N THR A 347 10.71 -0.94 20.67
CA THR A 347 10.73 -1.79 21.88
C THR A 347 12.05 -1.77 22.64
N GLY A 348 13.08 -1.10 22.13
CA GLY A 348 14.41 -0.97 22.78
C GLY A 348 15.49 -1.90 22.26
N VAL A 349 15.25 -2.67 21.19
CA VAL A 349 16.29 -3.40 20.45
C VAL A 349 16.96 -2.45 19.45
N ASP A 350 18.30 -2.42 19.40
CA ASP A 350 19.03 -1.42 18.62
C ASP A 350 18.98 -1.67 17.11
N THR A 351 19.01 -2.93 16.68
CA THR A 351 18.97 -3.25 15.24
C THR A 351 18.24 -4.57 14.99
N LEU A 352 17.38 -4.55 13.97
CA LEU A 352 16.71 -5.73 13.44
C LEU A 352 17.27 -6.06 12.07
N ILE A 353 17.53 -7.33 11.83
CA ILE A 353 17.95 -7.81 10.52
C ILE A 353 16.97 -8.89 10.08
N ASN A 354 16.39 -8.67 8.90
CA ASN A 354 15.60 -9.68 8.23
C ASN A 354 16.38 -10.26 7.04
N PRO A 355 16.92 -11.49 7.16
CA PRO A 355 17.69 -12.13 6.09
C PRO A 355 16.93 -12.18 4.75
N LYS A 356 15.60 -12.41 4.79
CA LYS A 356 14.77 -12.45 3.57
C LYS A 356 14.72 -11.08 2.90
N ARG A 357 14.60 -9.98 3.66
CA ARG A 357 14.63 -8.62 3.08
C ARG A 357 15.99 -8.28 2.49
N VAL A 358 17.07 -8.61 3.19
CA VAL A 358 18.43 -8.35 2.68
C VAL A 358 18.65 -9.11 1.37
N ALA A 359 18.20 -10.37 1.27
CA ALA A 359 18.24 -11.15 0.04
C ALA A 359 17.42 -10.52 -1.09
N VAL A 360 16.18 -10.09 -0.83
CA VAL A 360 15.34 -9.40 -1.83
C VAL A 360 16.05 -8.15 -2.37
N THR A 361 16.58 -7.31 -1.49
CA THR A 361 17.32 -6.09 -1.88
C THR A 361 18.54 -6.43 -2.73
N ALA A 362 19.32 -7.44 -2.34
CA ALA A 362 20.49 -7.88 -3.09
C ALA A 362 20.12 -8.41 -4.48
N ILE A 363 19.05 -9.22 -4.59
CA ILE A 363 18.54 -9.73 -5.87
C ILE A 363 18.12 -8.57 -6.77
N LEU A 364 17.33 -7.62 -6.24
CA LEU A 364 16.86 -6.47 -7.00
C LEU A 364 18.02 -5.60 -7.47
N ASN A 365 19.02 -5.34 -6.63
CA ASN A 365 20.20 -4.56 -7.02
C ASN A 365 21.01 -5.23 -8.15
N ARG A 366 21.10 -6.57 -8.14
CA ARG A 366 21.74 -7.33 -9.23
C ARG A 366 20.88 -7.35 -10.50
N ALA A 367 19.56 -7.40 -10.35
CA ALA A 367 18.61 -7.35 -11.47
C ALA A 367 18.60 -5.97 -12.15
N THR A 368 18.67 -4.87 -11.41
CA THR A 368 18.72 -3.50 -11.97
C THR A 368 20.06 -3.19 -12.64
N ALA A 369 21.18 -3.65 -12.07
CA ALA A 369 22.49 -3.56 -12.74
C ALA A 369 22.49 -4.30 -14.09
N THR A 370 21.60 -5.28 -14.25
CA THR A 370 21.40 -5.97 -15.53
C THR A 370 20.67 -5.11 -16.56
N GLU A 371 19.71 -4.29 -16.12
CA GLU A 371 18.97 -3.35 -16.97
C GLU A 371 19.87 -2.38 -17.72
N GLU A 372 20.80 -1.71 -17.03
CA GLU A 372 21.73 -0.77 -17.66
C GLU A 372 22.57 -1.41 -18.76
N ARG A 373 22.97 -2.67 -18.55
CA ARG A 373 23.76 -3.43 -19.54
C ARG A 373 22.90 -3.88 -20.72
N VAL A 374 21.65 -4.31 -20.47
CA VAL A 374 20.71 -4.70 -21.54
C VAL A 374 20.31 -3.48 -22.37
N ALA A 375 20.05 -2.34 -21.73
CA ALA A 375 19.79 -1.06 -22.40
C ALA A 375 20.95 -0.67 -23.31
N LYS A 376 22.21 -0.72 -22.82
CA LYS A 376 23.42 -0.46 -23.63
C LYS A 376 23.54 -1.44 -24.82
N ARG A 377 23.27 -2.73 -24.61
CA ARG A 377 23.33 -3.74 -25.68
C ARG A 377 22.23 -3.55 -26.73
N ARG A 378 21.01 -3.22 -26.33
CA ARG A 378 19.91 -2.89 -27.26
C ARG A 378 20.21 -1.60 -28.03
N PHE A 379 20.81 -0.60 -27.39
CA PHE A 379 21.24 0.62 -28.05
C PHE A 379 22.33 0.34 -29.11
N ALA A 380 23.33 -0.47 -28.77
CA ALA A 380 24.39 -0.91 -29.70
C ALA A 380 23.85 -1.77 -30.87
N ASN A 381 22.88 -2.66 -30.59
CA ASN A 381 22.22 -3.47 -31.61
C ASN A 381 21.28 -2.65 -32.51
N SER A 382 20.65 -1.61 -31.98
CA SER A 382 19.84 -0.66 -32.75
C SER A 382 20.73 0.20 -33.65
N TRP A 383 21.87 0.67 -33.14
CA TRP A 383 22.87 1.40 -33.92
C TRP A 383 23.49 0.55 -35.04
N SER A 384 23.81 -0.72 -34.80
CA SER A 384 24.32 -1.62 -35.85
C SER A 384 23.27 -1.97 -36.91
N ARG A 385 21.98 -2.03 -36.56
CA ARG A 385 20.90 -2.17 -37.55
C ARG A 385 20.68 -0.90 -38.37
N LEU A 386 20.82 0.28 -37.76
CA LEU A 386 20.75 1.57 -38.46
C LEU A 386 21.95 1.80 -39.39
N THR A 387 23.16 1.36 -39.01
CA THR A 387 24.33 1.41 -39.89
C THR A 387 24.28 0.36 -41.01
N MET A 388 23.72 -0.83 -40.77
CA MET A 388 23.43 -1.81 -41.83
C MET A 388 22.29 -1.39 -42.77
N ALA A 389 21.34 -0.57 -42.32
CA ALA A 389 20.27 -0.05 -43.18
C ALA A 389 20.75 1.10 -44.09
N TRP A 390 21.86 1.77 -43.74
CA TRP A 390 22.47 2.84 -44.54
C TRP A 390 23.60 2.37 -45.46
N TRP A 391 24.22 1.23 -45.17
CA TRP A 391 25.20 0.61 -46.05
C TRP A 391 24.59 -0.65 -46.67
N GLY A 392 24.13 -0.50 -47.91
CA GLY A 392 23.57 -1.59 -48.71
C GLY A 392 24.47 -2.83 -48.70
N SER A 393 23.81 -3.99 -48.62
CA SER A 393 24.41 -5.32 -48.65
C SER A 393 25.42 -5.49 -49.80
N PRO A 394 26.67 -5.92 -49.55
CA PRO A 394 27.49 -6.48 -50.60
C PRO A 394 27.15 -7.96 -50.80
N SER A 395 26.82 -8.31 -52.03
CA SER A 395 26.61 -9.67 -52.51
C SER A 395 27.83 -10.57 -52.28
N ARG A 396 27.56 -11.83 -51.93
CA ARG A 396 28.52 -12.93 -51.89
C ARG A 396 29.18 -13.14 -53.25
N SER A 397 30.51 -13.09 -53.30
CA SER A 397 31.31 -13.89 -54.22
C SER A 397 32.68 -14.22 -53.62
N SER A 398 33.07 -15.47 -53.84
CA SER A 398 34.29 -16.16 -53.41
C SER A 398 35.62 -15.47 -53.72
N GLY A 399 36.63 -15.71 -52.87
CA GLY A 399 38.03 -15.51 -53.22
C GLY A 399 38.94 -15.48 -52.01
N SER A 400 39.70 -16.55 -51.78
CA SER A 400 40.79 -16.62 -50.82
C SER A 400 41.83 -15.52 -51.08
N LEU A 401 42.35 -14.86 -50.04
CA LEU A 401 43.79 -14.62 -49.81
C LEU A 401 44.01 -13.84 -48.50
N ARG A 402 44.81 -14.48 -47.64
CA ARG A 402 45.75 -13.98 -46.62
C ARG A 402 45.79 -12.46 -46.35
N GLY A 403 45.68 -12.13 -45.06
CA GLY A 403 46.83 -11.64 -44.29
C GLY A 403 47.09 -10.13 -44.23
N ALA A 404 47.28 -9.69 -42.99
CA ALA A 404 47.98 -8.48 -42.54
C ALA A 404 47.22 -7.15 -42.60
N TRP A 405 47.57 -6.29 -41.62
CA TRP A 405 47.24 -4.87 -41.46
C TRP A 405 45.97 -4.52 -40.66
N TRP A 406 46.07 -4.57 -39.32
CA TRP A 406 46.16 -3.38 -38.44
C TRP A 406 45.90 -3.78 -36.97
N ARG A 407 47.00 -3.89 -36.20
CA ARG A 407 47.03 -3.52 -34.78
C ARG A 407 47.47 -2.04 -34.71
N SER A 408 47.25 -1.45 -33.54
CA SER A 408 47.66 -0.13 -33.04
C SER A 408 46.90 1.09 -33.56
N SER A 409 46.04 1.66 -32.71
CA SER A 409 46.26 3.00 -32.12
C SER A 409 45.17 3.33 -31.09
N THR A 410 45.51 3.12 -29.83
CA THR A 410 44.99 3.86 -28.67
C THR A 410 45.56 5.29 -28.71
N ALA A 411 44.71 6.30 -28.52
CA ALA A 411 44.90 7.48 -27.65
C ALA A 411 44.27 8.77 -28.21
N ALA A 412 43.67 9.53 -27.28
CA ALA A 412 43.39 10.97 -27.28
C ALA A 412 42.37 11.52 -28.31
N VAL A 413 41.28 12.12 -27.82
CA VAL A 413 41.05 13.58 -27.88
C VAL A 413 39.96 13.96 -26.86
N SER A 414 40.31 14.90 -26.00
CA SER A 414 39.52 15.57 -24.98
C SER A 414 38.82 16.84 -25.49
N ARG A 415 37.84 17.33 -24.71
CA ARG A 415 37.27 18.70 -24.63
C ARG A 415 36.39 19.15 -25.80
N PHE A 416 35.18 19.62 -25.49
CA PHE A 416 34.68 20.93 -25.91
C PHE A 416 33.44 21.32 -25.08
N SER A 417 33.57 22.40 -24.29
CA SER A 417 32.46 23.25 -23.83
C SER A 417 32.06 24.22 -24.95
N PRO A 418 30.90 24.89 -24.85
CA PRO A 418 31.00 26.34 -25.00
C PRO A 418 30.08 27.10 -24.05
N THR A 419 30.68 28.07 -23.35
CA THR A 419 30.04 29.30 -22.94
C THR A 419 30.06 30.28 -24.11
N ARG A 420 28.93 30.96 -24.38
CA ARG A 420 28.97 32.31 -24.97
C ARG A 420 27.73 33.11 -24.58
N THR A 421 28.04 34.19 -23.88
CA THR A 421 27.23 35.37 -23.59
C THR A 421 26.73 36.04 -24.87
N LYS A 422 25.55 36.65 -24.83
CA LYS A 422 25.26 37.90 -25.55
C LYS A 422 24.16 38.69 -24.82
N SER A 423 24.55 39.89 -24.44
CA SER A 423 23.76 40.99 -23.92
C SER A 423 22.83 41.59 -24.97
N CYS A 424 21.62 41.96 -24.56
CA CYS A 424 20.89 43.12 -25.08
C CYS A 424 20.13 43.77 -23.92
N GLY A 425 20.69 44.85 -23.36
CA GLY A 425 19.89 45.97 -22.83
C GLY A 425 19.50 46.87 -24.01
N GLY A 426 18.49 47.71 -23.95
CA GLY A 426 17.57 48.07 -22.89
C GLY A 426 16.62 49.18 -23.40
N ALA A 427 15.79 49.68 -22.48
CA ALA A 427 14.93 50.87 -22.58
C ALA A 427 13.70 50.69 -23.50
N THR A 428 12.48 51.11 -23.16
CA THR A 428 12.04 52.13 -22.20
C THR A 428 10.53 51.98 -22.03
N THR A 429 10.02 51.95 -20.79
CA THR A 429 8.90 52.78 -20.32
C THR A 429 8.62 52.44 -18.86
N CYS A 430 9.10 53.31 -17.99
CA CYS A 430 8.66 53.46 -16.62
C CYS A 430 7.54 54.51 -16.63
N TRP A 431 6.52 54.40 -15.76
CA TRP A 431 6.10 55.43 -14.79
C TRP A 431 4.66 55.21 -14.28
N PHE A 432 4.48 55.50 -12.97
CA PHE A 432 3.25 55.54 -12.13
C PHE A 432 2.59 54.18 -11.76
N SER A 433 2.25 53.85 -10.51
CA SER A 433 2.25 54.58 -9.24
C SER A 433 2.04 53.67 -8.00
N ARG A 434 2.60 54.11 -6.85
CA ARG A 434 2.14 54.00 -5.45
C ARG A 434 1.70 52.65 -4.83
N SER A 435 2.58 52.18 -3.93
CA SER A 435 2.37 51.78 -2.53
C SER A 435 0.95 51.50 -2.00
N ARG A 436 0.75 50.29 -1.46
CA ARG A 436 0.18 50.02 -0.12
C ARG A 436 0.57 48.60 0.31
N GLY A 437 1.21 48.48 1.47
CA GLY A 437 1.48 47.21 2.10
C GLY A 437 0.21 46.56 2.66
N SER A 438 0.22 45.24 2.76
CA SER A 438 -0.48 44.47 3.79
C SER A 438 0.00 43.02 3.78
N CYS A 439 0.55 42.60 4.92
CA CYS A 439 0.59 41.25 5.47
C CYS A 439 0.26 40.06 4.54
N ARG A 440 1.24 39.19 4.34
CA ARG A 440 0.96 37.74 4.23
C ARG A 440 1.63 37.02 5.38
N HIS A 441 0.82 36.77 6.41
CA HIS A 441 1.01 35.70 7.39
C HIS A 441 1.43 34.41 6.67
N TRP A 442 2.59 33.86 7.04
CA TRP A 442 2.92 32.47 6.75
C TRP A 442 2.46 31.64 7.95
N ARG A 443 1.30 30.99 7.78
CA ARG A 443 0.80 29.96 8.70
C ARG A 443 1.62 28.69 8.55
N SER A 444 1.68 27.96 9.65
CA SER A 444 2.43 26.72 9.87
C SER A 444 2.11 25.60 8.86
N SER A 445 3.17 25.03 8.28
CA SER A 445 3.10 23.84 7.41
C SER A 445 2.98 22.53 8.21
N SER A 446 1.91 22.40 8.99
CA SER A 446 1.43 21.10 9.50
C SER A 446 -0.10 20.95 9.44
N ALA A 447 -0.80 21.89 8.79
CA ALA A 447 -2.26 21.97 8.79
C ALA A 447 -2.93 22.41 7.47
N ASP A 448 -2.22 22.52 6.34
CA ASP A 448 -2.86 22.95 5.10
C ASP A 448 -3.54 21.78 4.39
N MET A 449 -4.88 21.85 4.31
CA MET A 449 -5.70 20.92 3.53
C MET A 449 -5.43 21.10 2.03
N ARG A 450 -5.35 20.00 1.28
CA ARG A 450 -5.23 20.00 -0.18
C ARG A 450 -6.56 20.42 -0.83
N GLY A 451 -6.89 21.71 -0.73
CA GLY A 451 -8.17 22.26 -1.18
C GLY A 451 -8.47 22.03 -2.67
N ARG A 452 -7.46 22.03 -3.53
CA ARG A 452 -7.62 21.74 -4.97
C ARG A 452 -8.07 20.30 -5.21
N LEU A 453 -7.44 19.33 -4.54
CA LEU A 453 -7.83 17.92 -4.61
C LEU A 453 -9.26 17.72 -4.09
N LEU A 454 -9.61 18.35 -2.97
CA LEU A 454 -10.96 18.32 -2.41
C LEU A 454 -12.00 18.84 -3.40
N LEU A 455 -11.78 20.00 -4.01
CA LEU A 455 -12.70 20.60 -4.99
C LEU A 455 -12.84 19.74 -6.25
N SER A 456 -11.74 19.16 -6.74
CA SER A 456 -11.75 18.25 -7.89
C SER A 456 -12.57 16.99 -7.62
N LEU A 457 -12.34 16.33 -6.49
CA LEU A 457 -13.07 15.12 -6.11
C LEU A 457 -14.54 15.41 -5.78
N LEU A 458 -14.82 16.52 -5.11
CA LEU A 458 -16.18 16.98 -4.85
C LEU A 458 -16.93 17.24 -6.16
N GLY A 459 -16.26 17.81 -7.16
CA GLY A 459 -16.82 18.00 -8.51
C GLY A 459 -17.20 16.69 -9.19
N VAL A 460 -16.34 15.66 -9.13
CA VAL A 460 -16.65 14.32 -9.65
C VAL A 460 -17.84 13.71 -8.91
N LEU A 461 -17.84 13.76 -7.58
CA LEU A 461 -18.93 13.23 -6.76
C LEU A 461 -20.26 13.93 -7.05
N LEU A 462 -20.25 15.25 -7.20
CA LEU A 462 -21.44 16.02 -7.55
C LEU A 462 -21.95 15.70 -8.96
N ALA A 463 -21.07 15.50 -9.94
CA ALA A 463 -21.47 15.11 -11.28
C ALA A 463 -22.06 13.70 -11.32
N LEU A 464 -21.48 12.75 -10.57
CA LEU A 464 -22.01 11.40 -10.43
C LEU A 464 -23.38 11.41 -9.75
N PHE A 465 -23.54 12.14 -8.64
CA PHE A 465 -24.83 12.33 -7.98
C PHE A 465 -25.85 12.97 -8.92
N GLY A 466 -25.47 14.04 -9.62
CA GLY A 466 -26.31 14.72 -10.60
C GLY A 466 -26.80 13.82 -11.72
N SER A 467 -25.95 12.91 -12.21
CA SER A 467 -26.35 11.95 -13.24
C SER A 467 -27.50 11.03 -12.81
N THR A 468 -27.74 10.86 -11.51
CA THR A 468 -28.83 10.03 -10.98
C THR A 468 -30.23 10.63 -11.22
N PHE A 469 -30.35 11.94 -11.46
CA PHE A 469 -31.59 12.60 -11.88
C PHE A 469 -32.08 12.14 -13.25
N LEU A 470 -31.23 11.48 -14.06
CA LEU A 470 -31.67 10.88 -15.32
C LEU A 470 -32.71 9.78 -15.10
N LEU A 471 -32.61 9.01 -14.02
CA LEU A 471 -33.56 7.93 -13.73
C LEU A 471 -35.01 8.45 -13.56
N PRO A 472 -35.31 9.39 -12.64
CA PRO A 472 -36.66 9.91 -12.48
C PRO A 472 -37.12 10.74 -13.68
N LEU A 473 -36.19 11.41 -14.38
CA LEU A 473 -36.49 12.11 -15.64
C LEU A 473 -37.00 11.13 -16.70
N PHE A 474 -36.31 10.03 -16.96
CA PHE A 474 -36.76 9.03 -17.93
C PHE A 474 -38.02 8.31 -17.46
N ALA A 475 -38.12 8.01 -16.16
CA ALA A 475 -39.31 7.37 -15.60
C ALA A 475 -40.57 8.23 -15.74
N GLY A 476 -40.50 9.53 -15.46
CA GLY A 476 -41.63 10.45 -15.65
C GLY A 476 -42.12 10.50 -17.09
N LEU A 477 -41.18 10.57 -18.06
CA LEU A 477 -41.51 10.51 -19.48
C LEU A 477 -42.16 9.19 -19.90
N LEU A 478 -41.71 8.06 -19.34
CA LEU A 478 -42.29 6.74 -19.61
C LEU A 478 -43.67 6.54 -18.96
N LEU A 479 -43.89 7.16 -17.79
CA LEU A 479 -45.15 7.11 -17.05
C LEU A 479 -46.21 8.07 -17.60
N GLY A 480 -45.89 8.82 -18.66
CA GLY A 480 -46.82 9.71 -19.36
C GLY A 480 -46.95 11.10 -18.76
N GLU A 481 -46.02 11.52 -17.90
CA GLU A 481 -46.02 12.87 -17.33
C GLU A 481 -45.71 13.93 -18.41
N PRO A 482 -46.31 15.14 -18.31
CA PRO A 482 -46.03 16.23 -19.22
C PRO A 482 -44.54 16.56 -19.31
N ARG A 483 -44.02 16.64 -20.55
CA ARG A 483 -42.59 16.86 -20.81
C ARG A 483 -42.05 18.14 -20.17
N GLU A 484 -42.88 19.17 -20.11
CA GLU A 484 -42.54 20.46 -19.50
C GLU A 484 -42.33 20.34 -17.99
N GLN A 485 -43.19 19.57 -17.30
CA GLN A 485 -43.10 19.34 -15.86
C GLN A 485 -41.85 18.51 -15.52
N VAL A 486 -41.63 17.42 -16.23
CA VAL A 486 -40.44 16.56 -16.01
C VAL A 486 -39.14 17.33 -16.31
N ALA A 487 -39.12 18.13 -17.37
CA ALA A 487 -37.97 18.97 -17.70
C ALA A 487 -37.72 20.07 -16.66
N TRP A 488 -38.79 20.64 -16.09
CA TRP A 488 -38.69 21.62 -15.01
C TRP A 488 -38.09 20.99 -13.75
N LEU A 489 -38.65 19.87 -13.29
CA LEU A 489 -38.24 19.20 -12.04
C LEU A 489 -36.80 18.70 -12.05
N TYR A 490 -36.33 18.16 -13.18
CA TYR A 490 -35.02 17.48 -13.23
C TYR A 490 -33.99 18.17 -14.13
N GLY A 491 -34.40 18.99 -15.09
CA GLY A 491 -33.50 19.59 -16.07
C GLY A 491 -32.51 20.57 -15.45
N LEU A 492 -33.00 21.50 -14.62
CA LEU A 492 -32.15 22.46 -13.92
C LEU A 492 -31.21 21.78 -12.91
N PRO A 493 -31.69 20.94 -11.96
CA PRO A 493 -30.77 20.26 -11.03
C PRO A 493 -29.75 19.37 -11.74
N LEU A 494 -30.11 18.68 -12.83
CA LEU A 494 -29.17 17.91 -13.66
C LEU A 494 -28.08 18.83 -14.26
N LEU A 495 -28.48 19.95 -14.86
CA LEU A 495 -27.54 20.89 -15.48
C LEU A 495 -26.60 21.53 -14.44
N LEU A 496 -27.14 21.97 -13.30
CA LEU A 496 -26.35 22.61 -12.24
C LEU A 496 -25.37 21.63 -11.58
N SER A 497 -25.81 20.40 -11.30
CA SER A 497 -24.97 19.39 -10.65
C SER A 497 -23.91 18.81 -11.59
N VAL A 498 -24.29 18.37 -12.80
CA VAL A 498 -23.34 17.80 -13.77
C VAL A 498 -22.43 18.88 -14.36
N GLY A 499 -22.99 20.04 -14.72
CA GLY A 499 -22.23 21.17 -15.26
C GLY A 499 -21.29 21.79 -14.21
N GLY A 500 -21.83 22.09 -13.02
CA GLY A 500 -21.03 22.63 -11.91
C GLY A 500 -19.98 21.64 -11.41
N GLY A 501 -20.33 20.36 -11.29
CA GLY A 501 -19.41 19.30 -10.90
C GLY A 501 -18.28 19.08 -11.91
N SER A 502 -18.61 19.05 -13.20
CA SER A 502 -17.61 18.94 -14.28
C SER A 502 -16.70 20.16 -14.32
N LEU A 503 -17.25 21.38 -14.17
CA LEU A 503 -16.48 22.61 -14.11
C LEU A 503 -15.49 22.59 -12.93
N LEU A 504 -15.95 22.19 -11.74
CA LEU A 504 -15.10 22.05 -10.56
C LEU A 504 -13.96 21.03 -10.79
N TYR A 505 -14.28 19.89 -11.40
CA TYR A 505 -13.28 18.87 -11.73
C TYR A 505 -12.21 19.41 -12.69
N PHE A 506 -12.62 20.02 -13.81
CA PHE A 506 -11.67 20.50 -14.80
C PHE A 506 -10.84 21.70 -14.31
N GLN A 507 -11.44 22.58 -13.49
CA GLN A 507 -10.77 23.77 -12.97
C GLN A 507 -9.76 23.47 -11.86
N PHE A 508 -10.03 22.45 -11.04
CA PHE A 508 -9.23 22.14 -9.84
C PHE A 508 -8.50 20.79 -9.91
N ARG A 509 -8.40 20.20 -11.12
CA ARG A 509 -7.76 18.91 -11.35
C ARG A 509 -6.41 18.80 -10.64
N SER A 510 -6.25 17.72 -9.89
CA SER A 510 -5.04 17.43 -9.12
C SER A 510 -4.72 15.93 -9.21
N ASP A 511 -3.44 15.61 -9.35
CA ASP A 511 -2.91 14.23 -9.36
C ASP A 511 -2.36 13.81 -7.97
N GLU A 512 -2.67 14.59 -6.93
CA GLU A 512 -2.24 14.31 -5.56
C GLU A 512 -3.04 13.16 -4.92
N GLU A 513 -2.36 12.35 -4.08
CA GLU A 513 -3.02 11.27 -3.33
C GLU A 513 -3.90 11.79 -2.18
N LEU A 514 -5.07 11.17 -2.00
CA LEU A 514 -6.06 11.51 -0.97
C LEU A 514 -5.64 11.04 0.42
N ARG A 515 -5.43 11.97 1.36
CA ARG A 515 -5.13 11.67 2.78
C ARG A 515 -6.41 11.47 3.60
N ASP A 516 -6.27 10.94 4.82
CA ASP A 516 -7.42 10.67 5.71
C ASP A 516 -8.22 11.93 6.07
N ARG A 517 -7.53 13.01 6.42
CA ARG A 517 -8.17 14.31 6.76
C ARG A 517 -9.02 14.84 5.60
N GLU A 518 -8.51 14.73 4.38
CA GLU A 518 -9.22 15.15 3.17
C GLU A 518 -10.40 14.22 2.87
N ALA A 519 -10.26 12.91 3.08
CA ALA A 519 -11.37 11.97 2.91
C ALA A 519 -12.55 12.28 3.85
N PHE A 520 -12.28 12.56 5.13
CA PHE A 520 -13.32 12.96 6.08
C PHE A 520 -13.99 14.29 5.69
N ALA A 521 -13.20 15.30 5.30
CA ALA A 521 -13.74 16.58 4.84
C ALA A 521 -14.59 16.42 3.57
N LEU A 522 -14.11 15.62 2.61
CA LEU A 522 -14.80 15.35 1.35
C LEU A 522 -16.18 14.74 1.58
N VAL A 523 -16.28 13.73 2.44
CA VAL A 523 -17.56 13.05 2.74
C VAL A 523 -18.55 14.01 3.39
N SER A 524 -18.12 14.73 4.44
CA SER A 524 -19.00 15.63 5.17
C SER A 524 -19.55 16.75 4.28
N VAL A 525 -18.70 17.33 3.44
CA VAL A 525 -19.10 18.39 2.50
C VAL A 525 -19.98 17.82 1.38
N ALA A 526 -19.65 16.64 0.84
CA ALA A 526 -20.45 16.00 -0.20
C ALA A 526 -21.87 15.70 0.26
N TRP A 527 -22.07 15.23 1.50
CA TRP A 527 -23.41 14.92 2.02
C TRP A 527 -24.31 16.15 2.11
N LEU A 528 -23.77 17.25 2.65
CA LEU A 528 -24.48 18.52 2.73
C LEU A 528 -24.81 19.04 1.33
N LEU A 529 -23.86 18.93 0.39
CA LEU A 529 -24.06 19.37 -0.98
C LEU A 529 -25.11 18.53 -1.70
N PHE A 530 -25.08 17.20 -1.56
CA PHE A 530 -26.08 16.31 -2.14
C PHE A 530 -27.49 16.61 -1.61
N ALA A 531 -27.61 16.92 -0.31
CA ALA A 531 -28.90 17.32 0.27
C ALA A 531 -29.43 18.62 -0.36
N VAL A 532 -28.56 19.62 -0.60
CA VAL A 532 -28.95 20.86 -1.29
C VAL A 532 -29.44 20.58 -2.71
N PHE A 533 -28.67 19.83 -3.52
CA PHE A 533 -29.06 19.55 -4.89
C PHE A 533 -30.26 18.60 -5.00
N GLY A 534 -30.39 17.65 -4.07
CA GLY A 534 -31.52 16.73 -3.98
C GLY A 534 -32.82 17.38 -3.51
N ALA A 535 -32.74 18.58 -2.89
CA ALA A 535 -33.90 19.37 -2.50
C ALA A 535 -34.54 20.12 -3.67
N ILE A 536 -33.79 20.37 -4.74
CA ILE A 536 -34.24 21.18 -5.88
C ILE A 536 -35.52 20.64 -6.51
N PRO A 537 -35.68 19.32 -6.79
CA PRO A 537 -36.94 18.80 -7.33
C PRO A 537 -38.16 19.03 -6.41
N TYR A 538 -37.98 19.05 -5.09
CA TYR A 538 -39.07 19.31 -4.14
C TYR A 538 -39.48 20.79 -4.14
N VAL A 539 -38.51 21.71 -4.20
CA VAL A 539 -38.78 23.15 -4.33
C VAL A 539 -39.48 23.45 -5.66
N MET A 540 -38.97 22.87 -6.74
CA MET A 540 -39.52 23.08 -8.09
C MET A 540 -40.92 22.51 -8.27
N ALA A 541 -41.27 21.45 -7.52
CA ALA A 541 -42.61 20.88 -7.51
C ALA A 541 -43.61 21.79 -6.79
N GLY A 542 -43.19 22.56 -5.79
CA GLY A 542 -44.04 23.54 -5.09
C GLY A 542 -44.30 24.81 -5.92
N ASP A 543 -43.31 25.25 -6.70
CA ASP A 543 -43.38 26.50 -7.48
C ASP A 543 -44.21 26.42 -8.78
N MET A 544 -44.51 25.22 -9.29
CA MET A 544 -45.09 25.03 -10.61
C MET A 544 -46.60 24.68 -10.53
N ALA A 545 -47.43 25.55 -11.11
CA ALA A 545 -48.83 25.23 -11.41
C ALA A 545 -48.89 24.48 -12.76
N SER A 546 -49.68 23.41 -12.81
CA SER A 546 -49.97 22.66 -14.04
C SER A 546 -50.63 23.55 -15.11
N SER A 547 -50.69 23.08 -16.36
CA SER A 547 -51.32 23.79 -17.49
C SER A 547 -52.80 24.16 -17.27
N ASP A 548 -53.45 23.54 -16.29
CA ASP A 548 -54.84 23.77 -15.90
C ASP A 548 -54.98 24.68 -14.65
N GLY A 549 -53.88 25.20 -14.11
CA GLY A 549 -53.86 26.12 -12.96
C GLY A 549 -53.81 25.46 -11.58
N GLU A 550 -53.86 24.12 -11.52
CA GLU A 550 -53.76 23.36 -10.27
C GLU A 550 -52.28 23.13 -9.87
N PRO A 551 -51.92 23.25 -8.59
CA PRO A 551 -50.55 23.01 -8.11
C PRO A 551 -50.12 21.56 -8.36
N LEU A 552 -48.86 21.36 -8.77
CA LEU A 552 -48.27 20.03 -9.04
C LEU A 552 -48.21 19.11 -7.82
N MET A 553 -48.25 19.68 -6.63
CA MET A 553 -48.33 18.97 -5.37
C MET A 553 -49.20 19.76 -4.39
N VAL A 554 -49.86 19.04 -3.49
CA VAL A 554 -50.76 19.64 -2.48
C VAL A 554 -49.99 20.44 -1.41
N TYR A 555 -48.67 20.21 -1.28
CA TYR A 555 -47.84 20.81 -0.24
C TYR A 555 -47.05 22.00 -0.78
N ASP A 556 -47.27 23.17 -0.18
CA ASP A 556 -46.37 24.31 -0.36
C ASP A 556 -45.19 24.14 0.61
N LEU A 557 -44.06 23.63 0.09
CA LEU A 557 -42.87 23.35 0.88
C LEU A 557 -41.98 24.59 0.98
N THR A 558 -41.63 24.97 2.20
CA THR A 558 -40.54 25.91 2.41
C THR A 558 -39.20 25.29 2.00
N LEU A 559 -38.20 26.14 1.70
CA LEU A 559 -36.86 25.67 1.36
C LEU A 559 -36.21 24.82 2.47
N ALA A 560 -36.57 25.09 3.74
CA ALA A 560 -36.12 24.30 4.87
C ALA A 560 -36.73 22.90 4.89
N GLU A 561 -38.02 22.78 4.56
CA GLU A 561 -38.73 21.49 4.50
C GLU A 561 -38.29 20.66 3.29
N ALA A 562 -38.10 21.28 2.13
CA ALA A 562 -37.51 20.60 0.96
C ALA A 562 -36.10 20.07 1.25
N TYR A 563 -35.28 20.84 1.97
CA TYR A 563 -33.97 20.40 2.42
C TYR A 563 -34.05 19.27 3.46
N PHE A 564 -34.99 19.36 4.42
CA PHE A 564 -35.25 18.32 5.41
C PHE A 564 -35.64 17.00 4.73
N GLU A 565 -36.49 17.06 3.72
CA GLU A 565 -36.94 15.86 3.01
C GLU A 565 -35.80 15.21 2.23
N SER A 566 -34.99 16.03 1.57
CA SER A 566 -33.79 15.58 0.84
C SER A 566 -32.75 14.95 1.77
N ILE A 567 -32.44 15.59 2.91
CA ILE A 567 -31.48 15.04 3.85
C ILE A 567 -32.00 13.76 4.48
N SER A 568 -33.29 13.70 4.86
CA SER A 568 -33.91 12.48 5.41
C SER A 568 -33.86 11.31 4.44
N GLY A 569 -34.07 11.57 3.15
CA GLY A 569 -33.85 10.61 2.07
C GLY A 569 -32.40 10.12 2.05
N LEU A 570 -31.44 11.03 1.88
CA LEU A 570 -30.02 10.69 1.72
C LEU A 570 -29.35 10.08 2.97
N THR A 571 -29.85 10.37 4.16
CA THR A 571 -29.36 9.75 5.41
C THR A 571 -30.16 8.52 5.81
N THR A 572 -31.15 8.14 4.99
CA THR A 572 -32.03 6.99 5.21
C THR A 572 -32.73 7.05 6.58
N THR A 573 -33.06 8.26 7.05
CA THR A 573 -33.71 8.46 8.36
C THR A 573 -35.19 8.11 8.28
N GLY A 574 -35.81 8.27 7.12
CA GLY A 574 -37.23 7.92 6.91
C GLY A 574 -38.23 8.89 7.53
N ALA A 575 -37.76 9.96 8.18
CA ALA A 575 -38.62 11.05 8.62
C ALA A 575 -39.14 11.83 7.40
N THR A 576 -40.38 12.29 7.45
CA THR A 576 -40.97 13.02 6.33
C THR A 576 -41.74 14.23 6.83
N VAL A 577 -41.68 15.33 6.09
CA VAL A 577 -42.53 16.51 6.31
C VAL A 577 -43.94 16.28 5.77
N PHE A 578 -44.08 15.31 4.88
CA PHE A 578 -45.33 15.05 4.21
C PHE A 578 -46.31 14.30 5.11
N ASP A 579 -47.38 15.00 5.51
CA ASP A 579 -48.43 14.46 6.35
C ASP A 579 -49.60 13.90 5.51
N SER A 580 -49.95 12.64 5.76
CA SER A 580 -51.13 11.94 5.24
C SER A 580 -52.48 12.64 5.50
N SER A 581 -52.54 13.57 6.46
CA SER A 581 -53.78 14.28 6.84
C SER A 581 -54.15 15.47 5.94
N VAL A 582 -53.22 15.95 5.10
CA VAL A 582 -53.34 17.20 4.30
C VAL A 582 -53.93 16.94 2.90
N ALA A 583 -54.79 15.94 2.76
CA ALA A 583 -55.50 15.67 1.52
C ALA A 583 -56.44 16.82 1.14
N ASN A 584 -56.05 17.68 0.18
CA ASN A 584 -57.01 18.55 -0.47
C ASN A 584 -58.06 17.67 -1.15
N GLY A 585 -59.32 17.88 -0.77
CA GLY A 585 -60.48 17.03 -1.08
C GLY A 585 -60.90 16.95 -2.56
N THR A 586 -59.96 16.94 -3.49
CA THR A 586 -60.18 16.70 -4.93
C THR A 586 -59.54 15.40 -5.43
N THR A 587 -58.72 14.73 -4.62
CA THR A 587 -58.17 13.40 -4.89
C THR A 587 -58.12 12.63 -3.58
N GLU A 588 -58.70 11.42 -3.52
CA GLU A 588 -58.75 10.57 -2.32
C GLU A 588 -57.35 10.28 -1.70
N ASP A 589 -56.26 10.47 -2.47
CA ASP A 589 -54.88 10.26 -2.04
C ASP A 589 -54.11 11.59 -1.88
N GLY A 590 -54.43 12.31 -0.80
CA GLY A 590 -53.68 13.48 -0.35
C GLY A 590 -52.26 13.16 0.06
N TYR A 591 -51.36 13.14 -0.92
CA TYR A 591 -49.90 13.17 -0.87
C TYR A 591 -49.29 12.37 -2.02
N PHE A 592 -49.95 11.27 -2.36
CA PHE A 592 -49.51 10.34 -3.41
C PHE A 592 -50.05 10.71 -4.80
N ALA A 593 -50.76 11.83 -4.90
CA ALA A 593 -51.10 12.50 -6.14
C ALA A 593 -49.95 13.35 -6.74
N ALA A 594 -48.77 13.39 -6.11
CA ALA A 594 -47.59 14.04 -6.70
C ALA A 594 -47.10 13.28 -7.97
N PRO A 595 -46.34 13.92 -8.87
CA PRO A 595 -45.75 13.24 -10.02
C PRO A 595 -45.02 11.97 -9.58
N LYS A 596 -45.25 10.87 -10.29
CA LYS A 596 -44.62 9.58 -10.00
C LYS A 596 -43.10 9.68 -10.13
N SER A 597 -42.58 10.54 -10.98
CA SER A 597 -41.14 10.83 -11.03
C SER A 597 -40.60 11.34 -9.69
N LEU A 598 -41.37 12.18 -8.98
CA LEU A 598 -40.97 12.80 -7.72
C LEU A 598 -41.01 11.77 -6.59
N LEU A 599 -42.06 10.97 -6.51
CA LEU A 599 -42.16 9.85 -5.56
C LEU A 599 -41.06 8.78 -5.79
N LEU A 600 -40.68 8.55 -7.05
CA LEU A 600 -39.53 7.71 -7.38
C LEU A 600 -38.21 8.35 -6.92
N TRP A 601 -38.01 9.65 -7.13
CA TRP A 601 -36.82 10.38 -6.65
C TRP A 601 -36.68 10.27 -5.13
N ARG A 602 -37.79 10.38 -4.38
CA ARG A 602 -37.81 10.17 -2.93
C ARG A 602 -37.23 8.82 -2.55
N SER A 603 -37.77 7.75 -3.12
CA SER A 603 -37.34 6.38 -2.83
C SER A 603 -35.90 6.12 -3.30
N GLN A 604 -35.53 6.65 -4.47
CA GLN A 604 -34.17 6.56 -5.02
C GLN A 604 -33.14 7.28 -4.14
N SER A 605 -33.49 8.44 -3.57
CA SER A 605 -32.58 9.20 -2.70
C SER A 605 -32.19 8.38 -1.45
N GLN A 606 -33.12 7.58 -0.91
CA GLN A 606 -32.83 6.62 0.15
C GLN A 606 -31.92 5.49 -0.31
N TRP A 607 -32.18 4.92 -1.49
CA TRP A 607 -31.30 3.89 -2.07
C TRP A 607 -29.86 4.39 -2.29
N LEU A 608 -29.70 5.63 -2.76
CA LEU A 608 -28.40 6.28 -2.92
C LEU A 608 -27.72 6.55 -1.56
N GLY A 609 -28.49 6.98 -0.57
CA GLY A 609 -28.05 7.18 0.81
C GLY A 609 -27.55 5.91 1.48
N GLY A 610 -28.34 4.83 1.38
CA GLY A 610 -28.01 3.50 1.89
C GLY A 610 -26.74 2.94 1.27
N MET A 611 -26.56 3.11 -0.04
CA MET A 611 -25.29 2.75 -0.68
C MET A 611 -24.14 3.62 -0.17
N GLY A 612 -24.35 4.93 -0.05
CA GLY A 612 -23.32 5.87 0.37
C GLY A 612 -22.80 5.59 1.78
N ILE A 613 -23.68 5.24 2.74
CA ILE A 613 -23.26 4.88 4.10
C ILE A 613 -22.48 3.58 4.11
N ILE A 614 -22.81 2.60 3.25
CA ILE A 614 -22.05 1.35 3.10
C ILE A 614 -20.63 1.63 2.56
N VAL A 615 -20.50 2.46 1.53
CA VAL A 615 -19.18 2.86 0.99
C VAL A 615 -18.39 3.66 2.03
N LEU A 616 -19.04 4.60 2.72
CA LEU A 616 -18.40 5.40 3.75
C LEU A 616 -17.91 4.52 4.90
N ALA A 617 -18.79 3.66 5.44
CA ALA A 617 -18.46 2.76 6.53
C ALA A 617 -17.30 1.85 6.14
N THR A 618 -17.26 1.32 4.91
CA THR A 618 -16.15 0.46 4.47
C THR A 618 -14.83 1.23 4.29
N VAL A 619 -14.87 2.46 3.78
CA VAL A 619 -13.67 3.33 3.65
C VAL A 619 -13.18 3.82 5.01
N VAL A 620 -14.09 4.23 5.90
CA VAL A 620 -13.79 4.71 7.25
C VAL A 620 -13.32 3.55 8.11
N LEU A 621 -14.08 2.47 8.22
CA LEU A 621 -13.73 1.29 9.03
C LEU A 621 -12.44 0.63 8.53
N SER A 622 -12.12 0.60 7.24
CA SER A 622 -10.85 0.05 6.77
C SER A 622 -9.64 0.91 7.15
N ARG A 623 -9.82 2.24 7.26
CA ARG A 623 -8.78 3.18 7.73
C ARG A 623 -8.70 3.20 9.25
N LEU A 624 -9.84 3.16 9.95
CA LEU A 624 -9.96 3.06 11.41
C LEU A 624 -9.51 1.70 11.94
N LEU A 625 -9.76 0.59 11.25
CA LEU A 625 -9.13 -0.69 11.55
C LEU A 625 -7.65 -0.66 11.20
N GLY A 626 -7.25 0.03 10.12
CA GLY A 626 -5.83 0.27 9.81
C GLY A 626 -5.05 0.94 10.95
N GLY A 627 -5.64 1.93 11.62
CA GLY A 627 -5.06 2.64 12.78
C GLY A 627 -5.41 2.05 14.16
N GLY A 628 -6.60 1.50 14.32
CA GLY A 628 -7.10 0.89 15.56
C GLY A 628 -6.55 -0.51 15.80
N ILE A 629 -6.24 -1.26 14.75
CA ILE A 629 -5.43 -2.48 14.85
C ILE A 629 -4.02 -2.15 15.36
N GLN A 630 -3.48 -0.93 15.16
CA GLN A 630 -2.18 -0.57 15.75
C GLN A 630 -2.27 -0.37 17.26
N VAL A 631 -3.38 0.17 17.77
CA VAL A 631 -3.63 0.32 19.22
C VAL A 631 -4.01 -1.02 19.85
N LEU A 632 -4.90 -1.78 19.22
CA LEU A 632 -5.33 -3.11 19.68
C LEU A 632 -4.19 -4.16 19.64
N ARG A 633 -3.23 -4.00 18.72
CA ARG A 633 -2.00 -4.82 18.66
C ARG A 633 -1.02 -4.53 19.80
N ALA A 634 -1.12 -3.36 20.44
CA ALA A 634 -0.28 -3.04 21.58
C ALA A 634 -0.75 -3.77 22.86
N GLU A 635 -1.99 -4.27 22.90
CA GLU A 635 -2.59 -4.86 24.10
C GLU A 635 -2.82 -6.39 24.06
N MET A 636 -2.79 -7.05 22.89
CA MET A 636 -3.13 -8.49 22.81
C MET A 636 -1.97 -9.41 22.38
N PRO A 637 -1.50 -10.33 23.24
CA PRO A 637 -0.60 -11.41 22.86
C PRO A 637 -1.39 -12.60 22.29
N GLY A 638 -1.26 -12.82 20.99
CA GLY A 638 -1.49 -14.12 20.38
C GLY A 638 -2.86 -14.39 19.74
N THR A 639 -2.77 -15.17 18.66
CA THR A 639 -3.83 -15.77 17.81
C THR A 639 -4.43 -14.90 16.71
N GLY A 640 -4.52 -15.53 15.54
CA GLY A 640 -4.52 -14.88 14.23
C GLY A 640 -5.86 -14.33 13.79
N VAL A 641 -5.80 -13.17 13.14
CA VAL A 641 -6.78 -12.77 12.15
C VAL A 641 -6.09 -12.76 10.80
N THR A 642 -6.33 -13.80 10.01
CA THR A 642 -5.98 -13.87 8.60
C THR A 642 -6.53 -12.63 7.89
N ARG A 643 -5.62 -11.78 7.40
CA ARG A 643 -5.98 -10.64 6.54
C ARG A 643 -6.67 -11.18 5.28
N VAL A 644 -7.99 -11.04 5.21
CA VAL A 644 -8.68 -10.97 3.92
C VAL A 644 -8.34 -9.58 3.36
N LYS A 645 -7.51 -9.52 2.32
CA LYS A 645 -7.22 -8.27 1.60
C LYS A 645 -8.52 -7.72 1.02
N PRO A 646 -8.90 -6.45 1.27
CA PRO A 646 -9.76 -5.74 0.35
C PRO A 646 -8.87 -4.93 -0.60
N GLN A 647 -8.85 -5.30 -1.88
CA GLN A 647 -8.63 -4.26 -2.89
C GLN A 647 -9.83 -3.31 -2.77
N MET A 648 -9.60 -2.06 -2.38
CA MET A 648 -10.64 -1.11 -1.98
C MET A 648 -11.72 -0.94 -3.06
N ALA A 649 -11.30 -0.87 -4.33
CA ALA A 649 -12.23 -0.79 -5.46
C ALA A 649 -12.98 -2.10 -5.71
N GLN A 650 -12.35 -3.27 -5.50
CA GLN A 650 -13.02 -4.56 -5.71
C GLN A 650 -14.06 -4.84 -4.62
N THR A 651 -13.74 -4.51 -3.36
CA THR A 651 -14.66 -4.71 -2.23
C THR A 651 -15.86 -3.78 -2.37
N ALA A 652 -15.64 -2.51 -2.70
CA ALA A 652 -16.72 -1.55 -2.95
C ALA A 652 -17.62 -1.97 -4.13
N ARG A 653 -17.05 -2.38 -5.27
CA ARG A 653 -17.83 -2.87 -6.44
C ARG A 653 -18.70 -4.07 -6.10
N LEU A 654 -18.21 -4.88 -5.18
CA LEU A 654 -18.81 -6.15 -4.86
C LEU A 654 -19.88 -6.04 -3.78
N LEU A 655 -19.69 -5.13 -2.81
CA LEU A 655 -20.75 -4.72 -1.90
C LEU A 655 -21.85 -3.97 -2.68
N TRP A 656 -21.48 -3.14 -3.67
CA TRP A 656 -22.43 -2.52 -4.59
C TRP A 656 -23.23 -3.56 -5.38
N GLY A 657 -22.54 -4.57 -5.92
CA GLY A 657 -23.19 -5.67 -6.64
C GLY A 657 -24.15 -6.47 -5.76
N LEU A 658 -23.80 -6.68 -4.48
CA LEU A 658 -24.69 -7.34 -3.53
C LEU A 658 -25.91 -6.48 -3.18
N TYR A 659 -25.70 -5.19 -2.90
CA TYR A 659 -26.77 -4.24 -2.61
C TYR A 659 -27.77 -4.16 -3.77
N ALA A 660 -27.29 -3.85 -4.98
CA ALA A 660 -28.13 -3.82 -6.18
C ALA A 660 -28.79 -5.18 -6.47
N GLY A 661 -28.08 -6.29 -6.26
CA GLY A 661 -28.61 -7.64 -6.44
C GLY A 661 -29.78 -7.94 -5.50
N LEU A 662 -29.64 -7.63 -4.21
CA LEU A 662 -30.71 -7.79 -3.23
C LEU A 662 -31.91 -6.90 -3.56
N THR A 663 -31.69 -5.65 -3.98
CA THR A 663 -32.78 -4.74 -4.41
C THR A 663 -33.59 -5.36 -5.56
N VAL A 664 -32.91 -5.90 -6.57
CA VAL A 664 -33.58 -6.52 -7.72
C VAL A 664 -34.34 -7.77 -7.31
N VAL A 665 -33.77 -8.62 -6.44
CA VAL A 665 -34.46 -9.81 -5.94
C VAL A 665 -35.72 -9.42 -5.17
N GLU A 666 -35.64 -8.42 -4.29
CA GLU A 666 -36.79 -7.92 -3.54
C GLU A 666 -37.88 -7.39 -4.48
N MET A 667 -37.52 -6.54 -5.43
CA MET A 667 -38.43 -5.98 -6.44
C MET A 667 -39.17 -7.08 -7.21
N LEU A 668 -38.45 -8.14 -7.61
CA LEU A 668 -39.05 -9.28 -8.32
C LEU A 668 -39.99 -10.08 -7.41
N LEU A 669 -39.62 -10.31 -6.15
CA LEU A 669 -40.48 -11.01 -5.18
C LEU A 669 -41.74 -10.22 -4.88
N LEU A 670 -41.64 -8.91 -4.64
CA LEU A 670 -42.80 -8.04 -4.42
C LEU A 670 -43.71 -8.02 -5.65
N ARG A 671 -43.15 -8.01 -6.86
CA ARG A 671 -43.94 -7.99 -8.10
C ARG A 671 -44.63 -9.32 -8.40
N PHE A 672 -43.91 -10.44 -8.32
CA PHE A 672 -44.40 -11.75 -8.78
C PHE A 672 -45.03 -12.61 -7.69
N VAL A 673 -44.63 -12.41 -6.43
CA VAL A 673 -45.17 -13.16 -5.27
C VAL A 673 -46.11 -12.29 -4.46
N GLY A 674 -45.74 -11.03 -4.23
CA GLY A 674 -46.58 -10.06 -3.51
C GLY A 674 -47.67 -9.40 -4.35
N GLU A 675 -47.71 -9.67 -5.66
CA GLU A 675 -48.66 -9.11 -6.64
C GLU A 675 -48.70 -7.56 -6.71
N MET A 676 -47.71 -6.90 -6.13
CA MET A 676 -47.60 -5.45 -6.07
C MET A 676 -47.41 -4.85 -7.48
N PRO A 677 -47.93 -3.64 -7.77
CA PRO A 677 -47.61 -2.93 -9.01
C PRO A 677 -46.09 -2.76 -9.17
N LEU A 678 -45.58 -2.85 -10.40
CA LEU A 678 -44.13 -2.79 -10.65
C LEU A 678 -43.50 -1.48 -10.13
N TYR A 679 -44.18 -0.36 -10.32
CA TYR A 679 -43.74 0.94 -9.83
C TYR A 679 -43.61 0.96 -8.30
N ASP A 680 -44.64 0.45 -7.62
CA ASP A 680 -44.68 0.37 -6.17
C ASP A 680 -43.59 -0.58 -5.63
N ALA A 681 -43.40 -1.74 -6.27
CA ALA A 681 -42.36 -2.69 -5.94
C ALA A 681 -40.94 -2.11 -6.08
N VAL A 682 -40.71 -1.23 -7.07
CA VAL A 682 -39.42 -0.53 -7.25
C VAL A 682 -39.18 0.45 -6.11
N CYS A 683 -40.15 1.31 -5.82
CA CYS A 683 -40.05 2.31 -4.75
C CYS A 683 -39.86 1.66 -3.38
N THR A 684 -40.65 0.62 -3.09
CA THR A 684 -40.54 -0.14 -1.85
C THR A 684 -39.19 -0.84 -1.72
N ALA A 685 -38.66 -1.49 -2.77
CA ALA A 685 -37.35 -2.15 -2.71
C ALA A 685 -36.18 -1.15 -2.52
N PHE A 686 -36.26 0.04 -3.14
CA PHE A 686 -35.27 1.10 -2.95
C PHE A 686 -35.22 1.58 -1.50
N SER A 687 -36.38 1.84 -0.93
CA SER A 687 -36.53 2.29 0.45
C SER A 687 -36.18 1.18 1.46
N ASN A 688 -36.68 -0.04 1.29
CA ASN A 688 -36.52 -1.11 2.27
C ASN A 688 -35.07 -1.58 2.40
N LEU A 689 -34.34 -1.77 1.30
CA LEU A 689 -32.95 -2.20 1.37
C LEU A 689 -32.03 -1.11 1.96
N SER A 690 -32.39 0.15 1.82
CA SER A 690 -31.71 1.26 2.51
C SER A 690 -32.14 1.44 3.98
N THR A 691 -33.11 0.66 4.46
CA THR A 691 -33.75 0.80 5.78
C THR A 691 -34.38 2.18 6.01
N GLY A 692 -34.82 2.84 4.93
CA GLY A 692 -35.32 4.22 4.96
C GLY A 692 -36.83 4.37 5.12
N GLY A 693 -37.64 3.35 4.85
CA GLY A 693 -39.07 3.33 5.20
C GLY A 693 -39.99 4.29 4.43
N PHE A 694 -39.53 4.97 3.37
CA PHE A 694 -40.45 5.66 2.45
C PHE A 694 -41.31 4.66 1.66
N SER A 695 -42.55 5.06 1.40
CA SER A 695 -43.52 4.33 0.59
C SER A 695 -44.10 5.24 -0.47
N PRO A 696 -44.50 4.73 -1.65
CA PRO A 696 -45.29 5.46 -2.63
C PRO A 696 -46.81 5.44 -2.33
N GLN A 697 -47.24 4.93 -1.17
CA GLN A 697 -48.65 4.86 -0.74
C GLN A 697 -48.84 5.45 0.67
N ALA A 698 -50.03 6.02 0.93
CA ALA A 698 -50.37 6.68 2.21
C ALA A 698 -50.43 5.74 3.40
N GLY A 699 -51.05 4.58 3.21
CA GLY A 699 -51.06 3.52 4.22
C GLY A 699 -49.71 2.81 4.38
N SER A 700 -48.63 3.31 3.79
CA SER A 700 -47.34 2.61 3.71
C SER A 700 -47.53 1.19 3.13
N ILE A 701 -46.90 0.18 3.73
CA ILE A 701 -47.09 -1.23 3.36
C ILE A 701 -48.49 -1.75 3.75
N GLY A 702 -49.15 -1.14 4.74
CA GLY A 702 -50.51 -1.51 5.14
C GLY A 702 -51.57 -1.25 4.07
N ALA A 703 -51.28 -0.44 3.05
CA ALA A 703 -52.18 -0.18 1.93
C ALA A 703 -52.43 -1.41 1.03
N TYR A 704 -51.55 -2.41 1.05
CA TYR A 704 -51.64 -3.60 0.20
C TYR A 704 -52.38 -4.78 0.87
N ASP A 705 -52.70 -4.67 2.17
CA ASP A 705 -53.45 -5.66 2.97
C ASP A 705 -53.03 -7.13 2.70
N SER A 706 -51.72 -7.37 2.64
CA SER A 706 -51.14 -8.67 2.26
C SER A 706 -50.00 -9.07 3.19
N GLY A 707 -50.25 -10.09 4.00
CA GLY A 707 -49.23 -10.67 4.89
C GLY A 707 -48.02 -11.25 4.14
N LEU A 708 -48.17 -11.58 2.84
CA LEU A 708 -47.03 -11.99 1.99
C LEU A 708 -46.13 -10.79 1.66
N VAL A 709 -46.70 -9.64 1.30
CA VAL A 709 -45.94 -8.40 1.05
C VAL A 709 -45.22 -7.97 2.32
N GLU A 710 -45.91 -7.94 3.46
CA GLU A 710 -45.31 -7.65 4.76
C GLU A 710 -44.17 -8.62 5.09
N GLY A 711 -44.38 -9.92 4.90
CA GLY A 711 -43.35 -10.94 5.16
C GLY A 711 -42.10 -10.76 4.29
N ILE A 712 -42.26 -10.43 3.00
CA ILE A 712 -41.13 -10.14 2.09
C ILE A 712 -40.39 -8.89 2.56
N VAL A 713 -41.10 -7.79 2.84
CA VAL A 713 -40.51 -6.54 3.31
C VAL A 713 -39.75 -6.75 4.62
N ILE A 714 -40.35 -7.42 5.60
CA ILE A 714 -39.70 -7.72 6.89
C ILE A 714 -38.43 -8.55 6.69
N ALA A 715 -38.47 -9.57 5.84
CA ALA A 715 -37.30 -10.41 5.57
C ALA A 715 -36.16 -9.59 4.95
N PHE A 716 -36.45 -8.73 3.99
CA PHE A 716 -35.44 -7.87 3.37
C PHE A 716 -34.96 -6.74 4.29
N MET A 717 -35.81 -6.24 5.18
CA MET A 717 -35.43 -5.28 6.22
C MET A 717 -34.42 -5.91 7.21
N LEU A 718 -34.67 -7.17 7.60
CA LEU A 718 -33.72 -7.94 8.42
C LEU A 718 -32.41 -8.21 7.70
N LEU A 719 -32.48 -8.56 6.41
CA LEU A 719 -31.27 -8.76 5.60
C LEU A 719 -30.48 -7.46 5.45
N ALA A 720 -31.14 -6.34 5.16
CA ALA A 720 -30.50 -5.03 5.01
C ALA A 720 -29.79 -4.56 6.29
N GLY A 721 -30.30 -4.93 7.47
CA GLY A 721 -29.66 -4.60 8.75
C GLY A 721 -28.43 -5.44 9.10
N ILE A 722 -28.16 -6.53 8.37
CA ILE A 722 -26.95 -7.34 8.58
C ILE A 722 -25.75 -6.62 7.95
N ASN A 723 -24.59 -6.72 8.59
CA ASN A 723 -23.33 -6.25 8.00
C ASN A 723 -23.13 -6.85 6.59
N PHE A 724 -23.12 -5.99 5.57
CA PHE A 724 -22.99 -6.39 4.15
C PHE A 724 -21.71 -7.16 3.83
N VAL A 725 -20.65 -7.01 4.64
CA VAL A 725 -19.42 -7.81 4.50
C VAL A 725 -19.67 -9.27 4.90
N LEU A 726 -20.46 -9.50 5.96
CA LEU A 726 -20.86 -10.85 6.40
C LEU A 726 -21.81 -11.50 5.40
N LEU A 727 -22.81 -10.75 4.93
CA LEU A 727 -23.72 -11.19 3.86
C LEU A 727 -22.94 -11.58 2.61
N TYR A 728 -21.96 -10.77 2.20
CA TYR A 728 -21.12 -11.11 1.06
C TYR A 728 -20.36 -12.43 1.27
N GLY A 729 -19.72 -12.61 2.43
CA GLY A 729 -19.05 -13.86 2.77
C GLY A 729 -19.96 -15.08 2.66
N PHE A 730 -21.21 -14.93 3.10
CA PHE A 730 -22.26 -15.94 2.96
C PHE A 730 -22.63 -16.20 1.49
N PHE A 731 -22.92 -15.17 0.69
CA PHE A 731 -23.35 -15.34 -0.71
C PHE A 731 -22.25 -15.89 -1.63
N ILE A 732 -20.97 -15.61 -1.39
CA ILE A 732 -19.88 -16.29 -2.11
C ILE A 732 -19.89 -17.79 -1.82
N SER A 733 -20.14 -18.16 -0.56
CA SER A 733 -20.15 -19.57 -0.16
C SER A 733 -21.26 -20.35 -0.88
N LEU A 734 -22.34 -19.68 -1.30
CA LEU A 734 -23.43 -20.21 -2.12
C LEU A 734 -23.06 -20.43 -3.60
N ARG A 735 -22.10 -19.67 -4.16
CA ARG A 735 -21.87 -19.64 -5.62
C ARG A 735 -21.12 -20.88 -6.17
N ARG A 736 -20.78 -21.86 -5.34
CA ARG A 736 -20.16 -23.13 -5.76
C ARG A 736 -20.97 -24.31 -5.20
N ASN A 737 -21.44 -25.20 -6.08
CA ASN A 737 -22.23 -26.41 -5.79
C ASN A 737 -21.50 -27.40 -4.87
N ASP A 738 -21.48 -27.13 -3.57
CA ASP A 738 -20.88 -28.01 -2.56
C ASP A 738 -21.67 -27.86 -1.24
N GLU A 739 -22.57 -28.81 -0.96
CA GLU A 739 -23.50 -28.76 0.20
C GLU A 739 -22.77 -28.60 1.54
N GLN A 740 -21.55 -29.16 1.65
CA GLN A 740 -20.70 -29.05 2.84
C GLN A 740 -20.18 -27.61 3.10
N ARG A 741 -20.37 -26.69 2.16
CA ARG A 741 -19.96 -25.28 2.30
C ARG A 741 -21.12 -24.37 2.69
N LEU A 742 -22.36 -24.74 2.41
CA LEU A 742 -23.54 -24.04 2.93
C LEU A 742 -23.56 -24.09 4.45
N LEU A 743 -23.30 -25.27 5.02
CA LEU A 743 -23.16 -25.46 6.47
C LEU A 743 -22.04 -24.57 7.05
N ARG A 744 -20.93 -24.41 6.32
CA ARG A 744 -19.83 -23.53 6.74
C ARG A 744 -20.18 -22.04 6.63
N GLY A 745 -20.95 -21.62 5.61
CA GLY A 745 -21.44 -20.26 5.48
C GLY A 745 -22.40 -19.88 6.61
N TRP A 746 -23.32 -20.78 6.94
CA TRP A 746 -24.22 -20.64 8.09
C TRP A 746 -23.47 -20.64 9.43
N GLN A 747 -22.50 -21.54 9.60
CA GLN A 747 -21.61 -21.53 10.77
C GLN A 747 -20.86 -20.20 10.87
N HIS A 748 -20.38 -19.63 9.76
CA HIS A 748 -19.67 -18.36 9.78
C HIS A 748 -20.55 -17.20 10.23
N LEU A 749 -21.80 -17.11 9.74
CA LEU A 749 -22.76 -16.13 10.22
C LEU A 749 -23.07 -16.31 11.71
N TRP A 750 -23.34 -17.54 12.15
CA TRP A 750 -23.74 -17.82 13.53
C TRP A 750 -22.61 -17.68 14.55
N THR A 751 -21.36 -17.89 14.13
CA THR A 751 -20.17 -17.64 14.96
C THR A 751 -19.83 -16.16 15.09
N SER A 752 -20.36 -15.30 14.21
CA SER A 752 -20.12 -13.86 14.28
C SER A 752 -20.84 -13.23 15.46
N GLY A 753 -20.07 -12.55 16.33
CA GLY A 753 -20.62 -11.77 17.44
C GLY A 753 -21.56 -10.66 16.98
N GLU A 754 -21.27 -10.01 15.85
CA GLU A 754 -22.08 -8.93 15.28
C GLU A 754 -23.47 -9.41 14.86
N PHE A 755 -23.54 -10.54 14.15
CA PHE A 755 -24.81 -11.10 13.67
C PHE A 755 -25.71 -11.56 14.83
N ARG A 756 -25.11 -12.22 15.83
CA ARG A 756 -25.83 -12.63 17.04
C ARG A 756 -26.33 -11.43 17.85
N TYR A 757 -25.51 -10.38 17.97
CA TYR A 757 -25.91 -9.16 18.64
C TYR A 757 -27.08 -8.49 17.92
N TYR A 758 -26.99 -8.31 16.60
CA TYR A 758 -28.07 -7.75 15.78
C TYR A 758 -29.39 -8.52 15.96
N LEU A 759 -29.37 -9.84 15.82
CA LEU A 759 -30.57 -10.68 16.04
C LEU A 759 -31.12 -10.58 17.46
N SER A 760 -30.24 -10.58 18.47
CA SER A 760 -30.67 -10.43 19.86
C SER A 760 -31.28 -9.06 20.13
N PHE A 761 -30.72 -8.00 19.55
CA PHE A 761 -31.21 -6.64 19.69
C PHE A 761 -32.58 -6.48 19.03
N VAL A 762 -32.74 -6.96 17.79
CA VAL A 762 -34.03 -6.96 17.09
C VAL A 762 -35.06 -7.80 17.83
N GLY A 763 -34.68 -8.98 18.34
CA GLY A 763 -35.56 -9.84 19.13
C GLY A 763 -36.02 -9.19 20.43
N ILE A 764 -35.11 -8.55 21.17
CA ILE A 764 -35.46 -7.78 22.38
C ILE A 764 -36.38 -6.61 22.00
N ALA A 765 -36.02 -5.83 20.99
CA ALA A 765 -36.79 -4.67 20.53
C ALA A 765 -38.21 -5.07 20.10
N ALA A 766 -38.38 -6.19 19.39
CA ALA A 766 -39.68 -6.71 19.00
C ALA A 766 -40.54 -7.10 20.21
N VAL A 767 -39.94 -7.74 21.23
CA VAL A 767 -40.64 -8.15 22.45
C VAL A 767 -40.96 -6.96 23.36
N THR A 768 -40.07 -5.96 23.46
CA THR A 768 -40.33 -4.74 24.25
C THR A 768 -41.25 -3.76 23.53
N GLY A 769 -41.23 -3.70 22.21
CA GLY A 769 -42.15 -2.89 21.39
C GLY A 769 -43.59 -3.34 21.57
N GLN A 770 -43.84 -4.65 21.60
CA GLN A 770 -45.16 -5.21 21.93
C GLN A 770 -45.64 -4.90 23.37
N ARG A 771 -44.77 -4.43 24.27
CA ARG A 771 -45.13 -4.01 25.64
C ARG A 771 -45.42 -2.52 25.78
N LEU A 772 -45.16 -1.70 24.76
CA LEU A 772 -45.39 -0.25 24.78
C LEU A 772 -46.73 0.17 24.13
N ASP A 773 -47.46 -0.78 23.52
CA ASP A 773 -48.85 -0.61 23.08
C ASP A 773 -49.84 -1.14 24.14
N PHE A 774 -49.79 -0.58 25.36
CA PHE A 774 -50.81 -0.74 26.40
C PHE A 774 -51.20 0.60 27.03
#